data_AF-A0AAV2IMI6-F1
#
_entry.id   AF-A0AAV2IMI6-F1
#
_cell.length_a   1.000
_cell.length_b   1.000
_cell.length_c   1.000
_cell.angle_alpha   90.00
_cell.angle_beta   90.00
_cell.angle_gamma   90.00
#
_symmetry.space_group_name_H-M   'P 1'
#
loop_
_entity.id
_entity.type
_entity.pdbx_description
1 polymer ?
#
loop_
_entity_poly.entity_id
_entity_poly.type
_entity_poly.pdbx_seq_one_letter_code
_entity_poly.pdbx_strand_id
1 'polypeptide(L)'
;MKRLSKMGDDDGAGADDDDTLENDAAEMEDNKNAASCEDDVSDDTGGDVYSLDGFDEESLSTPSHQPSGVERSDPSKVSSDRRSRGSRQRSLQKDDTNKNAAEENPNVEEPTIASDDKTLENDGEKPEEPEEETVAPPLPTPAPPEEDRPKRTLNLSSKLSIHECKLKGKRVLMRVDFNVPMKNGVITNNQRIEATLPTIKYARKKGAKSVVLMSHLGRPDGQVKPEFTLKAVALALQKLLKKPVTFLDDCVGPAVEAACANPKKGTVILLENLRFHVEEEGSGLDATGQTIIAGPEEIKAFRESLTKLGDVYINDAFGTAHRAHSSVVGCNLPQRAAGLLMKKEITSFAKVLEDPKRPLLAILGGAKVSDKIFLIENLLDKVNEMIIGGGMAFTFLKTLYDMPIGDSLFDKEGALLVPRLMEKAKDRGVTIHLPVDFIIADAFAEDANSGKSDLENGVPEGMMGLDVGEETNKRFADVIERARTIVWNGPPGVFELDKFASGTQAMMEAVVRVTRKGATTIIGGGDTATCAKKFQAEDKVTHVSTGGGASLELLEGKILPGIDSLSQASTKKSDLDKLKIEQCDLEGQRVLMRVDFNVSMKEGAITNNQRIAAALPTIQYALDKGAKSVVIMSHLGRPNGHPKSKFSLKIVAEELETLLGKNVIFLPNCVGGDVVEACEDPWPGSVILLENLRFHPEEEGIGFIDGEWRKPSPEAVQEFRNGLSMLGDVYINDAFGTAHRAHSSVVGITANKKACGMLMRKELDFFERILETPERPLLAILGGAKISDKIPLIVNLLDVVDEMIIGGGMAFTFLKELRGMAIGDSLYDKGGAEMVHEIMERAERNGVQIHLPEDFITADKFADDAALGVGDVAVGIPEGWMGLDVGPLSRARFADVIAKAKTVVWNGPPGVFEMDNFSEGTKSMMDAIVQATEAGVLTIVCGGDTATCCKKFKTEDKVSHVSTGGGASLELLEGNTLPGVAALDPNPDVQV
;
A
#
# COMPACT_ATOMS: atom_id res chain seq x y z
N MET A 1 33.43 -6.33 23.83
CA MET A 1 34.34 -6.60 24.98
C MET A 1 33.65 -6.22 26.29
N LYS A 2 34.02 -6.87 27.41
CA LYS A 2 33.67 -6.50 28.80
C LYS A 2 32.18 -6.27 29.13
N ARG A 3 31.49 -7.35 29.53
CA ARG A 3 31.22 -7.64 30.96
C ARG A 3 30.89 -9.12 31.13
N LEU A 4 31.32 -9.70 32.25
CA LEU A 4 31.16 -11.10 32.65
C LEU A 4 31.39 -11.19 34.16
N SER A 5 30.91 -12.28 34.79
CA SER A 5 30.90 -12.54 36.25
C SER A 5 29.92 -11.65 37.05
N LYS A 6 29.25 -12.14 38.11
CA LYS A 6 29.50 -13.35 38.93
C LYS A 6 28.24 -14.10 39.37
N MET A 7 28.37 -15.44 39.41
CA MET A 7 27.95 -16.41 40.46
C MET A 7 26.45 -16.60 40.79
N GLY A 8 26.08 -17.87 40.98
CA GLY A 8 24.77 -18.32 41.44
C GLY A 8 24.50 -19.78 41.05
N ASP A 9 25.35 -20.71 41.50
CA ASP A 9 25.16 -22.14 41.28
C ASP A 9 24.10 -22.70 42.26
N ASP A 10 23.13 -23.48 41.76
CA ASP A 10 22.38 -24.46 42.55
C ASP A 10 21.80 -25.54 41.61
N ASP A 11 21.77 -26.81 42.06
CA ASP A 11 21.40 -27.95 41.22
C ASP A 11 19.87 -28.18 41.19
N GLY A 12 19.31 -28.36 39.98
CA GLY A 12 17.90 -28.66 39.79
C GLY A 12 17.68 -29.52 38.54
N ALA A 13 17.19 -30.74 38.72
CA ALA A 13 17.00 -31.69 37.62
C ALA A 13 15.88 -31.25 36.66
N GLY A 14 16.07 -31.50 35.37
CA GLY A 14 14.99 -31.42 34.39
C GLY A 14 14.02 -32.59 34.57
N ALA A 15 12.72 -32.33 34.46
CA ALA A 15 11.72 -33.38 34.38
C ALA A 15 11.62 -33.90 32.94
N ASP A 16 11.76 -35.21 32.79
CA ASP A 16 11.18 -35.93 31.66
C ASP A 16 9.72 -36.25 32.04
N ASP A 17 8.75 -35.78 31.24
CA ASP A 17 7.34 -36.19 31.38
C ASP A 17 7.14 -37.54 30.65
N ASP A 18 6.78 -38.58 31.37
CA ASP A 18 6.38 -39.90 30.85
C ASP A 18 5.17 -40.43 31.63
N ASP A 19 4.30 -41.21 30.97
CA ASP A 19 2.98 -41.61 31.48
C ASP A 19 3.06 -42.68 32.59
N THR A 20 2.30 -42.57 33.69
CA THR A 20 1.63 -43.74 34.33
C THR A 20 0.56 -43.43 35.41
N LEU A 21 -0.70 -43.70 35.05
CA LEU A 21 -1.73 -44.51 35.75
C LEU A 21 -1.87 -44.62 37.30
N GLU A 22 -3.15 -44.52 37.71
CA GLU A 22 -3.90 -45.39 38.65
C GLU A 22 -4.02 -45.14 40.19
N ASN A 23 -5.29 -45.21 40.63
CA ASN A 23 -5.87 -45.80 41.86
C ASN A 23 -5.46 -45.35 43.29
N ASP A 24 -6.38 -44.64 43.98
CA ASP A 24 -7.16 -45.10 45.16
C ASP A 24 -7.91 -43.87 45.77
N ALA A 25 -9.21 -43.91 46.14
CA ALA A 25 -9.85 -44.58 47.29
C ALA A 25 -9.37 -44.03 48.66
N ALA A 26 -10.23 -43.60 49.61
CA ALA A 26 -11.70 -43.50 49.67
C ALA A 26 -12.15 -42.57 50.83
N GLU A 27 -13.48 -42.43 51.05
CA GLU A 27 -14.14 -42.01 52.31
C GLU A 27 -13.97 -40.51 52.74
N MET A 28 -14.89 -39.85 53.47
CA MET A 28 -16.21 -40.25 53.97
C MET A 28 -17.18 -39.05 54.22
N GLU A 29 -18.48 -39.33 54.06
CA GLU A 29 -19.65 -38.89 54.88
C GLU A 29 -19.95 -37.40 55.24
N ASP A 30 -21.19 -37.01 54.88
CA ASP A 30 -22.19 -36.27 55.68
C ASP A 30 -21.88 -34.80 56.18
N ASN A 31 -22.86 -33.93 56.44
CA ASN A 31 -24.29 -34.18 56.65
C ASN A 31 -25.24 -33.02 56.24
N LYS A 32 -26.28 -33.36 55.47
CA LYS A 32 -27.69 -32.90 55.53
C LYS A 32 -28.08 -31.43 55.83
N ASN A 33 -29.00 -30.98 54.97
CA ASN A 33 -30.24 -30.21 55.27
C ASN A 33 -30.17 -28.69 55.57
N ALA A 34 -31.21 -27.91 55.25
CA ALA A 34 -32.32 -28.06 54.30
C ALA A 34 -33.17 -26.78 54.25
N ALA A 35 -33.88 -26.56 53.12
CA ALA A 35 -35.18 -25.84 53.02
C ALA A 35 -35.22 -24.32 53.37
N SER A 36 -36.16 -23.51 52.86
CA SER A 36 -37.06 -23.57 51.68
C SER A 36 -37.78 -22.21 51.54
N CYS A 37 -38.67 -22.06 50.54
CA CYS A 37 -39.68 -20.99 50.39
C CYS A 37 -39.12 -19.63 49.90
N GLU A 38 -39.59 -19.02 48.80
CA GLU A 38 -40.95 -18.45 48.51
C GLU A 38 -41.19 -17.12 49.29
N ASP A 39 -41.72 -16.02 48.73
CA ASP A 39 -42.14 -15.70 47.35
C ASP A 39 -42.37 -14.16 47.15
N ASP A 40 -42.76 -13.77 45.92
CA ASP A 40 -43.57 -12.59 45.51
C ASP A 40 -43.12 -11.11 45.68
N VAL A 41 -42.74 -10.50 44.54
CA VAL A 41 -43.49 -9.46 43.77
C VAL A 41 -44.26 -8.33 44.48
N SER A 42 -43.95 -7.05 44.14
CA SER A 42 -44.91 -6.05 43.61
C SER A 42 -44.27 -4.68 43.24
N ASP A 43 -44.83 -3.98 42.24
CA ASP A 43 -44.51 -2.58 41.84
C ASP A 43 -45.13 -1.52 42.78
N ASP A 44 -44.68 -0.24 42.69
CA ASP A 44 -45.49 0.90 42.16
C ASP A 44 -44.62 2.19 41.98
N THR A 45 -45.24 3.32 41.63
CA THR A 45 -44.63 4.53 41.05
C THR A 45 -45.13 5.86 41.67
N GLY A 46 -44.34 6.93 41.53
CA GLY A 46 -44.67 8.33 41.94
C GLY A 46 -43.46 9.10 42.51
N GLY A 47 -43.43 10.44 42.57
CA GLY A 47 -44.38 11.43 42.05
C GLY A 47 -44.14 12.88 42.56
N ASP A 48 -43.46 13.71 41.74
CA ASP A 48 -43.47 15.19 41.72
C ASP A 48 -42.99 16.08 42.91
N VAL A 49 -42.92 17.39 42.59
CA VAL A 49 -42.92 18.63 43.40
C VAL A 49 -41.63 19.05 44.16
N TYR A 50 -40.91 20.08 43.68
CA TYR A 50 -41.04 21.49 44.14
C TYR A 50 -40.11 22.48 43.40
N SER A 51 -40.41 23.78 43.52
CA SER A 51 -39.79 24.93 42.85
C SER A 51 -39.20 25.95 43.84
N LEU A 52 -38.35 26.88 43.37
CA LEU A 52 -38.54 28.35 43.44
C LEU A 52 -37.29 29.18 43.04
N ASP A 53 -37.56 30.36 42.47
CA ASP A 53 -36.82 31.64 42.43
C ASP A 53 -35.31 31.74 42.08
N GLY A 54 -34.86 32.73 41.28
CA GLY A 54 -35.61 33.71 40.48
C GLY A 54 -34.81 34.98 40.09
N PHE A 55 -35.47 35.89 39.35
CA PHE A 55 -35.16 37.33 39.14
C PHE A 55 -33.87 37.70 38.33
N ASP A 56 -33.92 38.61 37.33
CA ASP A 56 -35.08 39.14 36.59
C ASP A 56 -34.73 39.82 35.24
N GLU A 57 -35.78 40.10 34.44
CA GLU A 57 -36.06 41.23 33.50
C GLU A 57 -34.92 42.15 32.98
N GLU A 58 -34.95 42.76 31.77
CA GLU A 58 -35.95 42.94 30.68
C GLU A 58 -35.15 43.32 29.38
N SER A 59 -35.62 43.42 28.13
CA SER A 59 -36.96 43.56 27.54
C SER A 59 -36.93 43.32 25.99
N LEU A 60 -38.09 42.96 25.40
CA LEU A 60 -38.59 43.30 24.03
C LEU A 60 -37.71 43.04 22.76
N SER A 61 -38.25 42.61 21.61
CA SER A 61 -39.62 42.19 21.22
C SER A 61 -39.61 41.38 19.90
N THR A 62 -40.70 40.65 19.63
CA THR A 62 -40.89 39.80 18.44
C THR A 62 -41.55 40.52 17.24
N PRO A 63 -41.48 39.98 16.00
CA PRO A 63 -41.70 40.76 14.79
C PRO A 63 -43.15 40.75 14.27
N SER A 64 -43.52 41.80 13.52
CA SER A 64 -44.59 41.72 12.51
C SER A 64 -44.47 42.82 11.46
N HIS A 65 -44.70 42.50 10.18
CA HIS A 65 -45.55 43.29 9.27
C HIS A 65 -45.89 42.50 7.99
N GLN A 66 -47.01 42.86 7.36
CA GLN A 66 -47.57 42.24 6.15
C GLN A 66 -47.64 43.25 4.97
N PRO A 67 -47.94 42.81 3.73
CA PRO A 67 -47.57 43.56 2.52
C PRO A 67 -48.60 44.55 1.97
N SER A 68 -48.09 45.64 1.38
CA SER A 68 -48.68 46.43 0.29
C SER A 68 -47.54 47.24 -0.38
N GLY A 69 -47.64 47.73 -1.61
CA GLY A 69 -48.69 47.63 -2.63
C GLY A 69 -48.13 48.01 -4.02
N VAL A 70 -48.96 47.92 -5.07
CA VAL A 70 -48.56 48.17 -6.47
C VAL A 70 -48.56 49.66 -6.81
N GLU A 71 -47.54 50.13 -7.54
CA GLU A 71 -47.77 51.14 -8.59
C GLU A 71 -46.79 51.02 -9.76
N ARG A 72 -47.12 51.64 -10.92
CA ARG A 72 -46.46 51.47 -12.22
C ARG A 72 -45.92 52.82 -12.74
N SER A 73 -44.79 52.81 -13.43
CA SER A 73 -44.47 53.86 -14.41
C SER A 73 -43.49 53.43 -15.50
N ASP A 74 -44.03 53.22 -16.70
CA ASP A 74 -43.39 53.31 -18.03
C ASP A 74 -44.45 54.03 -18.91
N PRO A 75 -44.10 55.03 -19.75
CA PRO A 75 -43.68 54.69 -21.12
C PRO A 75 -42.73 55.68 -21.85
N SER A 76 -41.71 55.11 -22.51
CA SER A 76 -41.34 55.39 -23.92
C SER A 76 -40.73 56.74 -24.40
N LYS A 77 -39.69 56.61 -25.26
CA LYS A 77 -39.43 57.31 -26.55
C LYS A 77 -38.17 56.65 -27.18
N VAL A 78 -38.17 56.06 -28.38
CA VAL A 78 -38.28 56.65 -29.75
C VAL A 78 -37.19 57.71 -29.95
N SER A 79 -36.20 57.61 -30.85
CA SER A 79 -36.10 57.12 -32.26
C SER A 79 -34.92 56.15 -32.48
N SER A 80 -34.76 55.30 -33.52
CA SER A 80 -35.21 55.21 -34.94
C SER A 80 -34.35 55.92 -36.01
N ASP A 81 -33.24 55.30 -36.46
CA ASP A 81 -32.78 55.18 -37.87
C ASP A 81 -31.57 54.22 -37.92
N ARG A 82 -31.29 53.28 -38.86
CA ARG A 82 -31.78 52.89 -40.22
C ARG A 82 -30.94 53.46 -41.38
N ARG A 83 -30.48 52.54 -42.27
CA ARG A 83 -29.64 52.73 -43.50
C ARG A 83 -28.11 52.81 -43.23
N SER A 84 -27.21 52.34 -44.12
CA SER A 84 -27.40 51.59 -45.38
C SER A 84 -26.21 50.72 -45.81
N ARG A 85 -26.57 49.63 -46.52
CA ARG A 85 -25.79 48.79 -47.45
C ARG A 85 -24.70 49.51 -48.27
N GLY A 86 -23.62 48.76 -48.54
CA GLY A 86 -22.77 48.91 -49.74
C GLY A 86 -21.42 48.18 -49.60
N SER A 87 -20.86 47.41 -50.53
CA SER A 87 -21.31 46.39 -51.51
C SER A 87 -20.28 46.32 -52.65
N ARG A 88 -20.03 45.14 -53.26
CA ARG A 88 -19.22 44.91 -54.50
C ARG A 88 -17.70 45.02 -54.32
N GLN A 89 -16.81 44.37 -55.11
CA GLN A 89 -16.91 43.37 -56.20
C GLN A 89 -15.60 42.51 -56.19
N ARG A 90 -15.55 41.24 -56.67
CA ARG A 90 -15.04 40.78 -58.01
C ARG A 90 -13.78 41.52 -58.53
N SER A 91 -12.73 40.90 -59.12
CA SER A 91 -12.56 39.52 -59.67
C SER A 91 -11.20 39.30 -60.39
N LEU A 92 -10.75 38.03 -60.58
CA LEU A 92 -9.71 37.53 -61.55
C LEU A 92 -8.24 38.01 -61.26
N GLN A 93 -7.12 37.37 -61.66
CA GLN A 93 -6.72 36.04 -62.21
C GLN A 93 -5.26 35.74 -61.69
N LYS A 94 -4.37 34.80 -62.09
CA LYS A 94 -4.21 33.88 -63.26
C LYS A 94 -3.28 32.67 -62.96
N ASP A 95 -3.39 31.63 -63.79
CA ASP A 95 -2.44 30.58 -64.23
C ASP A 95 -0.93 30.99 -64.33
N ASP A 96 0.08 30.10 -64.34
CA ASP A 96 0.16 28.61 -64.35
C ASP A 96 1.26 28.12 -63.31
N THR A 97 2.06 27.03 -63.33
CA THR A 97 2.57 26.10 -64.38
C THR A 97 3.03 24.72 -63.84
N ASN A 98 2.97 23.71 -64.73
CA ASN A 98 3.68 22.40 -64.80
C ASN A 98 5.19 22.38 -64.39
N LYS A 99 5.93 21.27 -64.12
CA LYS A 99 5.72 19.78 -64.19
C LYS A 99 6.88 18.97 -63.53
N ASN A 100 6.60 17.70 -63.16
CA ASN A 100 7.43 16.44 -63.20
C ASN A 100 8.92 16.38 -62.71
N ALA A 101 9.57 15.22 -62.50
CA ALA A 101 9.24 13.85 -62.01
C ALA A 101 10.51 12.92 -62.11
N ALA A 102 10.65 11.91 -61.23
CA ALA A 102 11.45 10.66 -61.41
C ALA A 102 13.02 10.79 -61.57
N GLU A 103 13.90 9.78 -61.40
CA GLU A 103 13.84 8.37 -60.93
C GLU A 103 15.25 7.85 -60.46
N GLU A 104 15.28 6.85 -59.56
CA GLU A 104 16.25 5.74 -59.30
C GLU A 104 17.80 5.77 -59.49
N ASN A 105 18.54 5.45 -58.37
CA ASN A 105 19.58 4.38 -58.15
C ASN A 105 20.88 4.23 -59.04
N PRO A 106 21.89 3.35 -58.72
CA PRO A 106 22.29 2.66 -57.46
C PRO A 106 23.84 2.64 -57.13
N ASN A 107 24.19 2.09 -55.95
CA ASN A 107 25.44 1.41 -55.44
C ASN A 107 26.84 1.48 -56.14
N VAL A 108 27.94 1.42 -55.34
CA VAL A 108 28.92 0.28 -55.22
C VAL A 108 30.25 0.64 -54.49
N GLU A 109 30.57 -0.13 -53.42
CA GLU A 109 31.88 -0.59 -52.83
C GLU A 109 33.02 0.31 -52.27
N GLU A 110 33.86 -0.40 -51.48
CA GLU A 110 35.01 -0.08 -50.58
C GLU A 110 36.38 0.04 -51.35
N PRO A 111 37.61 0.30 -50.78
CA PRO A 111 38.19 -0.43 -49.61
C PRO A 111 39.40 0.14 -48.75
N THR A 112 39.65 -0.55 -47.61
CA THR A 112 40.93 -0.93 -46.91
C THR A 112 42.01 0.02 -46.29
N ILE A 113 42.20 -0.12 -44.95
CA ILE A 113 43.37 -0.60 -44.12
C ILE A 113 44.82 -0.01 -44.26
N ALA A 114 45.53 0.06 -43.10
CA ALA A 114 47.01 0.01 -42.81
C ALA A 114 47.76 1.34 -42.47
N SER A 115 48.81 1.40 -41.62
CA SER A 115 49.34 0.52 -40.53
C SER A 115 50.48 1.22 -39.72
N ASP A 116 50.94 0.58 -38.63
CA ASP A 116 52.26 0.73 -37.92
C ASP A 116 52.57 2.01 -37.09
N ASP A 117 53.63 2.06 -36.24
CA ASP A 117 54.01 1.32 -34.99
C ASP A 117 55.37 1.86 -34.45
N LYS A 118 55.68 1.70 -33.15
CA LYS A 118 57.01 1.86 -32.46
C LYS A 118 57.57 3.28 -32.21
N THR A 119 58.42 3.58 -31.19
CA THR A 119 58.70 3.08 -29.80
C THR A 119 59.73 4.03 -29.13
N LEU A 120 59.94 3.93 -27.79
CA LEU A 120 61.07 4.51 -26.98
C LEU A 120 61.02 6.03 -26.71
N GLU A 121 61.55 6.61 -25.61
CA GLU A 121 61.86 6.15 -24.23
C GLU A 121 61.96 7.39 -23.28
N ASN A 122 62.10 7.16 -21.97
CA ASN A 122 62.55 8.04 -20.86
C ASN A 122 63.39 9.29 -21.23
N ASP A 123 63.40 10.43 -20.50
CA ASP A 123 63.25 10.73 -19.05
C ASP A 123 62.89 12.23 -18.83
N GLY A 124 62.57 12.66 -17.59
CA GLY A 124 63.00 14.01 -17.11
C GLY A 124 61.94 15.02 -16.60
N GLU A 125 61.68 14.97 -15.29
CA GLU A 125 61.24 16.09 -14.41
C GLU A 125 59.91 16.83 -14.70
N LYS A 126 59.53 17.75 -13.79
CA LYS A 126 58.18 18.32 -13.66
C LYS A 126 58.03 19.68 -14.37
N PRO A 127 56.94 19.93 -15.10
CA PRO A 127 56.53 21.28 -15.48
C PRO A 127 55.91 22.07 -14.32
N GLU A 128 56.08 23.39 -14.35
CA GLU A 128 55.14 24.35 -13.74
C GLU A 128 53.95 24.56 -14.70
N GLU A 129 52.80 25.01 -14.21
CA GLU A 129 51.58 25.22 -15.03
C GLU A 129 51.62 26.57 -15.79
N PRO A 130 51.48 26.59 -17.13
CA PRO A 130 51.12 27.78 -17.90
C PRO A 130 49.63 27.77 -18.30
N GLU A 131 49.12 28.95 -18.67
CA GLU A 131 47.72 29.17 -19.06
C GLU A 131 47.41 28.60 -20.47
N GLU A 132 46.28 27.89 -20.64
CA GLU A 132 45.78 27.44 -21.95
C GLU A 132 44.61 28.32 -22.47
N GLU A 133 44.62 28.59 -23.78
CA GLU A 133 43.59 29.40 -24.46
C GLU A 133 42.27 28.64 -24.63
N THR A 134 41.14 29.32 -24.44
CA THR A 134 39.81 28.68 -24.47
C THR A 134 39.35 28.32 -25.89
N VAL A 135 39.47 27.05 -26.27
CA VAL A 135 38.77 26.50 -27.43
C VAL A 135 37.30 26.23 -27.09
N ALA A 136 36.37 26.68 -27.95
CA ALA A 136 34.94 26.49 -27.73
C ALA A 136 34.53 25.01 -27.85
N PRO A 137 33.63 24.50 -26.98
CA PRO A 137 33.19 23.10 -27.03
C PRO A 137 32.37 22.81 -28.30
N PRO A 138 32.43 21.57 -28.83
CA PRO A 138 31.63 21.18 -29.98
C PRO A 138 30.13 21.24 -29.66
N LEU A 139 29.33 21.57 -30.67
CA LEU A 139 27.87 21.56 -30.56
C LEU A 139 27.35 20.15 -30.19
N PRO A 140 26.36 20.03 -29.31
CA PRO A 140 25.82 18.73 -28.92
C PRO A 140 25.19 18.03 -30.12
N THR A 141 25.42 16.73 -30.24
CA THR A 141 24.76 15.88 -31.24
C THR A 141 23.24 15.87 -31.02
N PRO A 142 22.44 15.79 -32.09
CA PRO A 142 21.00 15.65 -31.95
C PRO A 142 20.67 14.36 -31.19
N ALA A 143 19.71 14.45 -30.26
CA ALA A 143 19.31 13.31 -29.45
C ALA A 143 18.72 12.19 -30.33
N PRO A 144 18.91 10.90 -29.97
CA PRO A 144 18.36 9.79 -30.73
C PRO A 144 16.82 9.82 -30.74
N PRO A 145 16.20 9.17 -31.76
CA PRO A 145 14.75 9.07 -31.90
C PRO A 145 14.03 8.62 -30.62
N GLU A 146 12.80 9.06 -30.46
CA GLU A 146 12.05 8.93 -29.21
C GLU A 146 11.69 7.47 -28.85
N GLU A 147 11.66 6.58 -29.85
CA GLU A 147 11.32 5.15 -29.69
C GLU A 147 12.45 4.33 -29.04
N ASP A 148 13.70 4.76 -29.14
CA ASP A 148 14.90 3.95 -28.83
C ASP A 148 15.49 4.23 -27.44
N ARG A 149 14.73 4.90 -26.57
CA ARG A 149 15.13 5.18 -25.17
C ARG A 149 14.57 4.10 -24.24
N PRO A 150 15.36 3.56 -23.30
CA PRO A 150 14.83 2.65 -22.29
C PRO A 150 13.72 3.37 -21.50
N LYS A 151 12.51 2.80 -21.52
CA LYS A 151 11.34 3.39 -20.86
C LYS A 151 11.60 3.47 -19.35
N ARG A 152 11.85 4.69 -18.85
CA ARG A 152 11.94 4.96 -17.40
C ARG A 152 10.64 4.55 -16.74
N THR A 153 10.66 3.44 -16.01
CA THR A 153 9.53 2.99 -15.17
C THR A 153 9.20 4.09 -14.17
N LEU A 154 7.96 4.58 -14.17
CA LEU A 154 7.50 5.48 -13.11
C LEU A 154 7.39 4.66 -11.83
N ASN A 155 8.37 4.81 -10.93
CA ASN A 155 8.25 4.35 -9.55
C ASN A 155 7.56 5.45 -8.74
N LEU A 156 6.24 5.35 -8.65
CA LEU A 156 5.37 6.25 -7.87
C LEU A 156 5.37 5.83 -6.40
N SER A 157 5.33 4.52 -6.15
CA SER A 157 5.29 3.93 -4.81
C SER A 157 6.52 4.24 -3.96
N SER A 158 7.71 4.43 -4.55
CA SER A 158 8.95 4.75 -3.82
C SER A 158 9.14 6.21 -3.36
N LYS A 159 8.18 7.13 -3.57
CA LYS A 159 8.38 8.55 -3.23
C LYS A 159 8.22 8.85 -1.72
N LEU A 160 9.16 9.63 -1.16
CA LEU A 160 9.22 9.98 0.27
C LEU A 160 7.91 10.62 0.72
N SER A 161 7.35 10.19 1.85
CA SER A 161 6.17 10.85 2.41
C SER A 161 6.44 11.58 3.74
N ILE A 162 5.53 12.48 4.11
CA ILE A 162 5.58 13.24 5.36
C ILE A 162 5.69 12.35 6.61
N HIS A 163 5.29 11.08 6.52
CA HIS A 163 5.45 10.11 7.60
C HIS A 163 6.91 9.82 7.95
N GLU A 164 7.80 9.76 6.96
CA GLU A 164 9.24 9.47 7.13
C GLU A 164 10.10 10.71 7.45
N CYS A 165 9.50 11.91 7.42
CA CYS A 165 10.22 13.17 7.60
C CYS A 165 10.55 13.47 9.08
N LYS A 166 11.74 14.03 9.33
CA LYS A 166 12.23 14.36 10.69
C LYS A 166 11.68 15.71 11.18
N LEU A 167 10.37 15.78 11.41
CA LEU A 167 9.63 17.04 11.62
C LEU A 167 9.86 17.73 12.99
N LYS A 168 10.28 17.00 14.03
CA LYS A 168 10.39 17.55 15.41
C LYS A 168 11.35 18.74 15.47
N GLY A 169 10.85 19.92 15.80
CA GLY A 169 11.62 21.17 15.88
C GLY A 169 11.97 21.82 14.53
N LYS A 170 11.54 21.25 13.40
CA LYS A 170 11.79 21.79 12.06
C LYS A 170 10.71 22.78 11.60
N ARG A 171 11.09 23.69 10.73
CA ARG A 171 10.19 24.53 9.92
C ARG A 171 9.74 23.72 8.70
N VAL A 172 8.44 23.54 8.52
CA VAL A 172 7.89 22.77 7.39
C VAL A 172 7.37 23.74 6.35
N LEU A 173 8.04 23.85 5.20
CA LEU A 173 7.51 24.57 4.04
C LEU A 173 6.60 23.62 3.26
N MET A 174 5.39 24.05 2.94
CA MET A 174 4.37 23.18 2.36
C MET A 174 3.68 23.85 1.17
N ARG A 175 3.81 23.26 -0.03
CA ARG A 175 2.95 23.61 -1.16
C ARG A 175 1.59 23.00 -0.90
N VAL A 176 0.55 23.84 -0.91
CA VAL A 176 -0.84 23.42 -0.77
C VAL A 176 -1.67 23.96 -1.93
N ASP A 177 -2.74 23.28 -2.30
CA ASP A 177 -3.72 23.77 -3.27
C ASP A 177 -4.87 24.46 -2.54
N PHE A 178 -4.91 25.80 -2.60
CA PHE A 178 -6.00 26.64 -2.12
C PHE A 178 -6.67 27.41 -3.28
N ASN A 179 -6.64 26.86 -4.50
CA ASN A 179 -7.33 27.45 -5.64
C ASN A 179 -8.84 27.17 -5.56
N VAL A 180 -9.51 27.90 -4.66
CA VAL A 180 -10.93 27.74 -4.31
C VAL A 180 -11.84 28.68 -5.11
N PRO A 181 -13.07 28.25 -5.47
CA PRO A 181 -14.02 29.12 -6.15
C PRO A 181 -14.54 30.20 -5.20
N MET A 182 -14.42 31.47 -5.60
CA MET A 182 -14.82 32.63 -4.81
C MET A 182 -15.84 33.49 -5.56
N LYS A 183 -16.77 34.11 -4.80
CA LYS A 183 -17.76 35.06 -5.30
C LYS A 183 -17.78 36.27 -4.37
N ASN A 184 -17.55 37.46 -4.91
CA ASN A 184 -17.50 38.73 -4.15
C ASN A 184 -16.57 38.68 -2.91
N GLY A 185 -15.39 38.06 -3.05
CA GLY A 185 -14.41 37.90 -1.96
C GLY A 185 -14.74 36.79 -0.94
N VAL A 186 -15.88 36.10 -1.08
CA VAL A 186 -16.30 35.00 -0.21
C VAL A 186 -16.01 33.65 -0.87
N ILE A 187 -15.45 32.70 -0.11
CA ILE A 187 -15.19 31.32 -0.55
C ILE A 187 -16.51 30.55 -0.64
N THR A 188 -16.80 29.98 -1.80
CA THR A 188 -18.06 29.26 -2.08
C THR A 188 -17.94 27.74 -1.89
N ASN A 189 -16.74 27.18 -2.01
CA ASN A 189 -16.42 25.80 -1.64
C ASN A 189 -15.03 25.77 -0.98
N ASN A 190 -14.94 25.29 0.26
CA ASN A 190 -13.73 25.22 1.06
C ASN A 190 -13.05 23.83 1.06
N GLN A 191 -13.56 22.87 0.28
CA GLN A 191 -13.09 21.47 0.24
C GLN A 191 -11.57 21.32 0.04
N ARG A 192 -10.94 22.14 -0.83
CA ARG A 192 -9.47 22.14 -1.01
C ARG A 192 -8.71 22.58 0.26
N ILE A 193 -9.29 23.49 1.04
CA ILE A 193 -8.71 23.95 2.32
C ILE A 193 -8.84 22.85 3.37
N GLU A 194 -9.99 22.16 3.41
CA GLU A 194 -10.23 21.05 4.34
C GLU A 194 -9.33 19.84 4.05
N ALA A 195 -9.09 19.53 2.78
CA ALA A 195 -8.28 18.40 2.34
C ALA A 195 -6.81 18.43 2.81
N THR A 196 -6.23 19.61 3.08
CA THR A 196 -4.84 19.75 3.58
C THR A 196 -4.74 19.84 5.11
N LEU A 197 -5.87 20.00 5.82
CA LEU A 197 -5.89 19.98 7.29
C LEU A 197 -5.24 18.73 7.91
N PRO A 198 -5.37 17.50 7.36
CA PRO A 198 -4.67 16.33 7.88
C PRO A 198 -3.15 16.52 7.90
N THR A 199 -2.54 16.97 6.79
CA THR A 199 -1.10 17.19 6.66
C THR A 199 -0.60 18.28 7.61
N ILE A 200 -1.34 19.39 7.73
CA ILE A 200 -1.05 20.49 8.66
C ILE A 200 -1.15 20.02 10.12
N LYS A 201 -2.18 19.23 10.47
CA LYS A 201 -2.35 18.64 11.80
C LYS A 201 -1.25 17.63 12.12
N TYR A 202 -0.85 16.79 11.16
CA TYR A 202 0.19 15.78 11.31
C TYR A 202 1.56 16.41 11.62
N ALA A 203 1.98 17.40 10.82
CA ALA A 203 3.24 18.13 11.05
C ALA A 203 3.29 18.76 12.46
N ARG A 204 2.16 19.31 12.92
CA ARG A 204 2.04 19.91 14.26
C ARG A 204 2.01 18.84 15.37
N LYS A 205 1.34 17.69 15.18
CA LYS A 205 1.36 16.54 16.13
C LYS A 205 2.77 15.96 16.29
N LYS A 206 3.52 15.79 15.20
CA LYS A 206 4.93 15.35 15.21
C LYS A 206 5.93 16.45 15.62
N GLY A 207 5.44 17.61 16.09
CA GLY A 207 6.24 18.60 16.84
C GLY A 207 7.02 19.61 15.99
N ALA A 208 6.57 19.92 14.78
CA ALA A 208 7.15 21.00 13.97
C ALA A 208 7.22 22.35 14.72
N LYS A 209 8.29 23.11 14.47
CA LYS A 209 8.47 24.48 14.97
C LYS A 209 7.47 25.43 14.32
N SER A 210 7.26 25.30 13.02
CA SER A 210 6.23 26.02 12.27
C SER A 210 5.79 25.21 11.05
N VAL A 211 4.62 25.54 10.52
CA VAL A 211 4.18 25.15 9.17
C VAL A 211 3.99 26.43 8.36
N VAL A 212 4.74 26.57 7.26
CA VAL A 212 4.69 27.70 6.32
C VAL A 212 3.99 27.20 5.06
N LEU A 213 2.80 27.72 4.81
CA LEU A 213 1.94 27.33 3.71
C LEU A 213 2.09 28.29 2.54
N MET A 214 2.27 27.75 1.34
CA MET A 214 2.37 28.53 0.11
C MET A 214 1.46 27.95 -0.98
N SER A 215 0.71 28.82 -1.64
CA SER A 215 -0.37 28.42 -2.55
C SER A 215 -0.60 29.44 -3.66
N HIS A 216 -1.54 29.17 -4.55
CA HIS A 216 -1.99 30.12 -5.55
C HIS A 216 -3.52 30.19 -5.58
N LEU A 217 -4.04 31.25 -6.17
CA LEU A 217 -5.47 31.44 -6.43
C LEU A 217 -5.65 32.07 -7.81
N GLY A 218 -6.56 31.52 -8.61
CA GLY A 218 -6.93 32.05 -9.93
C GLY A 218 -5.77 32.11 -10.93
N ARG A 219 -5.86 33.10 -11.84
CA ARG A 219 -4.82 33.44 -12.83
C ARG A 219 -4.53 34.94 -12.75
N PRO A 220 -3.58 35.34 -11.89
CA PRO A 220 -3.13 36.72 -11.81
C PRO A 220 -2.02 37.08 -12.82
N ASP A 221 -1.43 36.10 -13.50
CA ASP A 221 -0.52 36.27 -14.64
C ASP A 221 0.77 37.08 -14.31
N GLY A 222 1.35 36.92 -13.11
CA GLY A 222 2.54 37.65 -12.69
C GLY A 222 2.28 39.08 -12.20
N GLN A 223 1.04 39.39 -11.79
CA GLN A 223 0.65 40.73 -11.31
C GLN A 223 -0.09 40.65 -9.97
N VAL A 224 0.14 41.62 -9.08
CA VAL A 224 -0.61 41.75 -7.82
C VAL A 224 -2.05 42.23 -8.12
N LYS A 225 -2.99 41.30 -8.14
CA LYS A 225 -4.42 41.53 -8.42
C LYS A 225 -5.25 41.25 -7.16
N PRO A 226 -5.84 42.27 -6.48
CA PRO A 226 -6.49 42.13 -5.17
C PRO A 226 -7.60 41.08 -5.09
N GLU A 227 -8.29 40.80 -6.19
CA GLU A 227 -9.33 39.76 -6.31
C GLU A 227 -8.79 38.33 -6.16
N PHE A 228 -7.48 38.13 -6.28
CA PHE A 228 -6.80 36.83 -6.15
C PHE A 228 -5.92 36.74 -4.87
N THR A 229 -6.16 37.59 -3.86
CA THR A 229 -5.48 37.48 -2.55
C THR A 229 -5.89 36.24 -1.74
N LEU A 230 -4.93 35.62 -1.05
CA LEU A 230 -5.15 34.50 -0.14
C LEU A 230 -5.65 34.93 1.26
N LYS A 231 -5.91 36.23 1.51
CA LYS A 231 -6.43 36.73 2.81
C LYS A 231 -7.75 36.07 3.25
N ALA A 232 -8.67 35.82 2.32
CA ALA A 232 -9.91 35.10 2.62
C ALA A 232 -9.66 33.65 3.05
N VAL A 233 -8.66 32.99 2.43
CA VAL A 233 -8.24 31.62 2.75
C VAL A 233 -7.60 31.58 4.14
N ALA A 234 -6.79 32.58 4.52
CA ALA A 234 -6.21 32.68 5.87
C ALA A 234 -7.28 32.67 6.97
N LEU A 235 -8.36 33.45 6.79
CA LEU A 235 -9.47 33.53 7.73
C LEU A 235 -10.26 32.21 7.82
N ALA A 236 -10.52 31.57 6.67
CA ALA A 236 -11.17 30.25 6.63
C ALA A 236 -10.32 29.16 7.31
N LEU A 237 -9.02 29.13 7.03
CA LEU A 237 -8.08 28.18 7.61
C LEU A 237 -7.93 28.39 9.14
N GLN A 238 -7.90 29.63 9.62
CA GLN A 238 -7.90 29.96 11.04
C GLN A 238 -9.16 29.42 11.76
N LYS A 239 -10.35 29.56 11.14
CA LYS A 239 -11.61 29.00 11.66
C LYS A 239 -11.57 27.47 11.72
N LEU A 240 -11.08 26.81 10.67
CA LEU A 240 -10.98 25.34 10.57
C LEU A 240 -9.94 24.73 11.51
N LEU A 241 -8.78 25.38 11.70
CA LEU A 241 -7.73 24.94 12.62
C LEU A 241 -8.02 25.25 14.10
N LYS A 242 -8.98 26.14 14.39
CA LYS A 242 -9.25 26.70 15.73
C LYS A 242 -7.98 27.24 16.41
N LYS A 243 -7.07 27.82 15.61
CA LYS A 243 -5.77 28.37 16.02
C LYS A 243 -5.39 29.55 15.12
N PRO A 244 -4.64 30.55 15.62
CA PRO A 244 -4.17 31.68 14.81
C PRO A 244 -3.39 31.23 13.58
N VAL A 245 -3.64 31.89 12.45
CA VAL A 245 -2.85 31.77 11.22
C VAL A 245 -2.23 33.14 10.92
N THR A 246 -0.90 33.22 10.89
CA THR A 246 -0.21 34.44 10.48
C THR A 246 -0.27 34.55 8.97
N PHE A 247 -0.99 35.55 8.44
CA PHE A 247 -0.90 35.89 7.02
C PHE A 247 0.28 36.84 6.79
N LEU A 248 0.96 36.72 5.65
CA LEU A 248 1.99 37.64 5.17
C LEU A 248 1.59 38.18 3.80
N ASP A 249 1.72 39.49 3.58
CA ASP A 249 1.32 40.18 2.35
C ASP A 249 2.21 39.90 1.11
N ASP A 250 3.20 39.02 1.25
CA ASP A 250 4.08 38.54 0.18
C ASP A 250 4.48 37.08 0.47
N CYS A 251 5.12 36.40 -0.48
CA CYS A 251 5.65 35.05 -0.37
C CYS A 251 7.19 34.95 -0.40
N VAL A 252 7.91 36.02 -0.72
CA VAL A 252 9.38 36.04 -0.79
C VAL A 252 9.97 37.31 -0.17
N GLY A 253 11.31 37.38 -0.12
CA GLY A 253 12.05 38.58 0.25
C GLY A 253 12.22 38.80 1.76
N PRO A 254 12.94 39.88 2.17
CA PRO A 254 13.52 39.99 3.51
C PRO A 254 12.51 39.96 4.66
N ALA A 255 11.31 40.52 4.48
CA ALA A 255 10.26 40.52 5.50
C ALA A 255 9.68 39.12 5.75
N VAL A 256 9.46 38.35 4.67
CA VAL A 256 8.95 36.97 4.73
C VAL A 256 10.03 36.04 5.29
N GLU A 257 11.28 36.18 4.84
CA GLU A 257 12.43 35.45 5.35
C GLU A 257 12.62 35.68 6.86
N ALA A 258 12.55 36.93 7.33
CA ALA A 258 12.64 37.26 8.75
C ALA A 258 11.48 36.67 9.59
N ALA A 259 10.24 36.75 9.10
CA ALA A 259 9.07 36.16 9.76
C ALA A 259 9.17 34.62 9.86
N CYS A 260 9.74 33.96 8.85
CA CYS A 260 9.88 32.50 8.79
C CYS A 260 11.16 31.96 9.45
N ALA A 261 12.15 32.80 9.80
CA ALA A 261 13.41 32.35 10.40
C ALA A 261 13.23 31.77 11.81
N ASN A 262 12.51 32.47 12.70
CA ASN A 262 12.35 32.05 14.10
C ASN A 262 10.93 32.23 14.68
N PRO A 263 9.88 31.68 14.04
CA PRO A 263 8.51 31.74 14.56
C PRO A 263 8.35 30.92 15.86
N LYS A 264 7.33 31.29 16.65
CA LYS A 264 6.96 30.59 17.90
C LYS A 264 6.57 29.14 17.60
N LYS A 265 6.91 28.20 18.50
CA LYS A 265 6.63 26.76 18.32
C LYS A 265 5.14 26.49 18.04
N GLY A 266 4.84 25.80 16.94
CA GLY A 266 3.49 25.40 16.54
C GLY A 266 2.71 26.44 15.73
N THR A 267 3.34 27.56 15.34
CA THR A 267 2.75 28.60 14.47
C THR A 267 2.44 28.05 13.08
N VAL A 268 1.31 28.50 12.51
CA VAL A 268 0.97 28.32 11.11
C VAL A 268 1.07 29.68 10.42
N ILE A 269 1.81 29.73 9.31
CA ILE A 269 1.98 30.90 8.46
C ILE A 269 1.36 30.59 7.10
N LEU A 270 0.64 31.53 6.49
CA LEU A 270 0.20 31.48 5.10
C LEU A 270 0.80 32.68 4.36
N LEU A 271 1.51 32.38 3.27
CA LEU A 271 2.05 33.37 2.35
C LEU A 271 0.95 33.87 1.39
N GLU A 272 1.19 35.03 0.76
CA GLU A 272 0.36 35.52 -0.35
C GLU A 272 0.56 34.66 -1.63
N ASN A 273 -0.30 34.89 -2.62
CA ASN A 273 -0.43 34.13 -3.86
C ASN A 273 0.87 34.00 -4.68
N LEU A 274 1.35 32.75 -4.82
CA LEU A 274 2.40 32.28 -5.74
C LEU A 274 2.51 33.08 -7.05
N ARG A 275 1.38 33.23 -7.74
CA ARG A 275 1.33 33.73 -9.12
C ARG A 275 1.34 35.27 -9.24
N PHE A 276 1.42 36.00 -8.14
CA PHE A 276 1.72 37.44 -8.17
C PHE A 276 3.15 37.72 -8.63
N HIS A 277 4.04 36.73 -8.49
CA HIS A 277 5.40 36.74 -9.04
C HIS A 277 5.42 35.94 -10.35
N VAL A 278 6.02 36.50 -11.41
CA VAL A 278 6.10 35.87 -12.74
C VAL A 278 6.98 34.61 -12.71
N GLU A 279 7.92 34.57 -11.76
CA GLU A 279 8.89 33.53 -11.47
C GLU A 279 8.26 32.21 -10.99
N GLU A 280 7.00 32.20 -10.53
CA GLU A 280 6.28 30.96 -10.17
C GLU A 280 5.92 30.14 -11.41
N GLU A 281 5.33 30.75 -12.44
CA GLU A 281 4.93 30.08 -13.69
C GLU A 281 6.00 30.19 -14.80
N GLY A 282 7.00 31.06 -14.62
CA GLY A 282 8.07 31.35 -15.58
C GLY A 282 7.67 32.33 -16.70
N SER A 283 6.37 32.60 -16.85
CA SER A 283 5.82 33.59 -17.77
C SER A 283 4.52 34.18 -17.22
N GLY A 284 4.17 35.37 -17.71
CA GLY A 284 3.00 36.13 -17.28
C GLY A 284 2.62 37.20 -18.32
N LEU A 285 1.86 38.20 -17.91
CA LEU A 285 1.49 39.35 -18.73
C LEU A 285 1.98 40.65 -18.09
N ASP A 286 2.34 41.64 -18.90
CA ASP A 286 2.57 43.01 -18.43
C ASP A 286 1.25 43.80 -18.28
N ALA A 287 1.35 45.06 -17.83
CA ALA A 287 0.19 45.95 -17.67
C ALA A 287 -0.49 46.35 -19.00
N THR A 288 0.07 45.98 -20.16
CA THR A 288 -0.50 46.18 -21.50
C THR A 288 -1.14 44.91 -22.07
N GLY A 289 -0.97 43.75 -21.41
CA GLY A 289 -1.42 42.44 -21.87
C GLY A 289 -0.44 41.71 -22.80
N GLN A 290 0.82 42.15 -22.87
CA GLN A 290 1.89 41.46 -23.61
C GLN A 290 2.57 40.41 -22.73
N THR A 291 2.96 39.28 -23.32
CA THR A 291 3.63 38.19 -22.60
C THR A 291 5.02 38.60 -22.12
N ILE A 292 5.26 38.44 -20.82
CA ILE A 292 6.59 38.53 -20.19
C ILE A 292 7.08 37.13 -19.82
N ILE A 293 8.39 36.93 -19.84
CA ILE A 293 9.07 35.67 -19.49
C ILE A 293 10.17 36.02 -18.48
N ALA A 294 10.20 35.31 -17.36
CA ALA A 294 11.17 35.56 -16.29
C ALA A 294 12.56 35.02 -16.67
N GLY A 295 13.60 35.76 -16.32
CA GLY A 295 14.98 35.35 -16.53
C GLY A 295 15.38 34.15 -15.66
N PRO A 296 16.30 33.26 -16.11
CA PRO A 296 16.74 32.11 -15.32
C PRO A 296 17.28 32.47 -13.92
N GLU A 297 17.98 33.60 -13.79
CA GLU A 297 18.51 34.08 -12.50
C GLU A 297 17.41 34.70 -11.61
N GLU A 298 16.35 35.27 -12.17
CA GLU A 298 15.18 35.76 -11.42
C GLU A 298 14.40 34.59 -10.83
N ILE A 299 14.11 33.59 -11.68
CA ILE A 299 13.50 32.30 -11.30
C ILE A 299 14.32 31.62 -10.20
N LYS A 300 15.65 31.63 -10.30
CA LYS A 300 16.57 31.08 -9.31
C LYS A 300 16.53 31.86 -7.99
N ALA A 301 16.61 33.19 -8.02
CA ALA A 301 16.53 34.02 -6.81
C ALA A 301 15.20 33.84 -6.06
N PHE A 302 14.08 33.74 -6.79
CA PHE A 302 12.77 33.43 -6.25
C PHE A 302 12.74 32.05 -5.56
N ARG A 303 13.27 31.01 -6.23
CA ARG A 303 13.41 29.64 -5.68
C ARG A 303 14.29 29.58 -4.44
N GLU A 304 15.39 30.33 -4.42
CA GLU A 304 16.29 30.45 -3.27
C GLU A 304 15.58 31.13 -2.09
N SER A 305 14.85 32.22 -2.31
CA SER A 305 14.09 32.90 -1.26
C SER A 305 13.03 31.98 -0.64
N LEU A 306 12.25 31.26 -1.45
CA LEU A 306 11.31 30.23 -0.97
C LEU A 306 12.01 29.11 -0.18
N THR A 307 13.14 28.62 -0.68
CA THR A 307 13.89 27.51 -0.04
C THR A 307 14.30 27.85 1.39
N LYS A 308 14.70 29.10 1.67
CA LYS A 308 15.07 29.55 3.03
C LYS A 308 13.95 29.46 4.06
N LEU A 309 12.68 29.44 3.64
CA LEU A 309 11.51 29.54 4.54
C LEU A 309 11.26 28.25 5.36
N GLY A 310 11.83 27.12 4.94
CA GLY A 310 11.69 25.82 5.61
C GLY A 310 13.03 25.11 5.87
N ASP A 311 12.94 23.98 6.57
CA ASP A 311 14.02 23.01 6.74
C ASP A 311 13.66 21.65 6.10
N VAL A 312 12.36 21.43 5.83
CA VAL A 312 11.75 20.29 5.12
C VAL A 312 10.71 20.86 4.15
N TYR A 313 10.69 20.36 2.91
CA TYR A 313 9.66 20.68 1.91
C TYR A 313 8.62 19.55 1.82
N ILE A 314 7.34 19.92 1.84
CA ILE A 314 6.22 19.02 1.62
C ILE A 314 5.40 19.51 0.42
N ASN A 315 5.21 18.67 -0.60
CA ASN A 315 4.23 18.94 -1.64
C ASN A 315 2.91 18.24 -1.30
N ASP A 316 1.85 19.00 -1.06
CA ASP A 316 0.49 18.50 -0.83
C ASP A 316 -0.50 19.01 -1.90
N ALA A 317 0.03 19.42 -3.07
CA ALA A 317 -0.69 20.10 -4.13
C ALA A 317 -0.69 19.31 -5.45
N PHE A 318 -1.19 18.08 -5.43
CA PHE A 318 -1.21 17.16 -6.59
C PHE A 318 -1.79 17.79 -7.87
N GLY A 319 -2.83 18.64 -7.76
CA GLY A 319 -3.38 19.40 -8.91
C GLY A 319 -2.39 20.33 -9.62
N THR A 320 -1.25 20.66 -9.00
CA THR A 320 -0.14 21.39 -9.64
C THR A 320 1.06 20.53 -10.02
N ALA A 321 1.07 19.23 -9.70
CA ALA A 321 2.24 18.37 -9.89
C ALA A 321 2.63 18.17 -11.36
N HIS A 322 1.71 18.35 -12.31
CA HIS A 322 2.01 18.33 -13.75
C HIS A 322 2.86 19.53 -14.22
N ARG A 323 3.10 20.54 -13.38
CA ARG A 323 3.73 21.80 -13.78
C ARG A 323 5.12 21.96 -13.18
N ALA A 324 6.09 22.35 -14.00
CA ALA A 324 7.48 22.65 -13.59
C ALA A 324 7.64 24.02 -12.88
N HIS A 325 6.60 24.46 -12.16
CA HIS A 325 6.56 25.75 -11.45
C HIS A 325 7.59 25.83 -10.32
N SER A 326 8.04 27.05 -10.00
CA SER A 326 9.14 27.26 -9.07
C SER A 326 8.89 26.74 -7.66
N SER A 327 7.68 26.88 -7.12
CA SER A 327 7.33 26.30 -5.81
C SER A 327 6.91 24.82 -5.84
N VAL A 328 7.00 24.17 -7.02
CA VAL A 328 6.74 22.72 -7.24
C VAL A 328 8.04 21.94 -7.46
N VAL A 329 9.00 22.50 -8.19
CA VAL A 329 10.28 21.83 -8.51
C VAL A 329 11.53 22.51 -7.95
N GLY A 330 11.43 23.78 -7.53
CA GLY A 330 12.58 24.62 -7.18
C GLY A 330 12.94 24.69 -5.69
N CYS A 331 12.14 24.12 -4.79
CA CYS A 331 12.42 24.14 -3.35
C CYS A 331 13.50 23.11 -2.96
N ASN A 332 14.76 23.54 -2.93
CA ASN A 332 15.91 22.64 -2.77
C ASN A 332 16.26 22.36 -1.29
N LEU A 333 15.39 21.65 -0.59
CA LEU A 333 15.60 21.19 0.79
C LEU A 333 15.98 19.69 0.85
N PRO A 334 16.73 19.22 1.86
CA PRO A 334 17.21 17.82 1.89
C PRO A 334 16.13 16.75 1.99
N GLN A 335 14.98 17.07 2.60
CA GLN A 335 13.78 16.22 2.57
C GLN A 335 12.69 16.95 1.77
N ARG A 336 12.31 16.37 0.62
CA ARG A 336 11.22 16.81 -0.26
C ARG A 336 10.21 15.67 -0.33
N ALA A 337 9.06 15.79 0.31
CA ALA A 337 8.15 14.67 0.50
C ALA A 337 6.70 14.96 0.09
N ALA A 338 5.94 13.92 -0.22
CA ALA A 338 4.50 13.99 -0.40
C ALA A 338 3.80 14.28 0.95
N GLY A 339 2.88 15.24 0.96
CA GLY A 339 1.88 15.39 2.03
C GLY A 339 0.84 14.27 1.99
N LEU A 340 -0.17 14.31 2.86
CA LEU A 340 -1.13 13.20 2.97
C LEU A 340 -2.11 13.12 1.78
N LEU A 341 -2.49 14.27 1.20
CA LEU A 341 -3.30 14.29 -0.02
C LEU A 341 -2.46 13.82 -1.21
N MET A 342 -1.25 14.37 -1.37
CA MET A 342 -0.32 13.97 -2.43
C MET A 342 0.04 12.47 -2.35
N LYS A 343 0.26 11.93 -1.13
CA LYS A 343 0.49 10.49 -0.94
C LYS A 343 -0.74 9.68 -1.35
N LYS A 344 -1.96 10.07 -0.94
CA LYS A 344 -3.17 9.34 -1.33
C LYS A 344 -3.31 9.26 -2.86
N GLU A 345 -3.09 10.37 -3.56
CA GLU A 345 -3.15 10.43 -5.03
C GLU A 345 -2.11 9.47 -5.64
N ILE A 346 -0.83 9.61 -5.26
CA ILE A 346 0.29 8.76 -5.70
C ILE A 346 -0.01 7.26 -5.47
N THR A 347 -0.33 6.87 -4.23
CA THR A 347 -0.60 5.47 -3.88
C THR A 347 -1.84 4.91 -4.58
N SER A 348 -2.84 5.75 -4.86
CA SER A 348 -4.03 5.31 -5.61
C SER A 348 -3.68 5.06 -7.07
N PHE A 349 -3.00 5.99 -7.75
CA PHE A 349 -2.60 5.78 -9.15
C PHE A 349 -1.55 4.67 -9.32
N ALA A 350 -0.67 4.43 -8.34
CA ALA A 350 0.23 3.27 -8.32
C ALA A 350 -0.54 1.93 -8.41
N LYS A 351 -1.62 1.76 -7.63
CA LYS A 351 -2.53 0.59 -7.69
C LYS A 351 -3.29 0.42 -9.01
N VAL A 352 -3.07 1.29 -9.99
CA VAL A 352 -3.63 1.24 -11.36
C VAL A 352 -2.54 1.13 -12.43
N LEU A 353 -1.42 1.83 -12.24
CA LEU A 353 -0.37 2.01 -13.25
C LEU A 353 0.84 1.09 -13.07
N GLU A 354 1.07 0.56 -11.86
CA GLU A 354 2.17 -0.37 -11.53
C GLU A 354 1.67 -1.82 -11.56
N ASP A 355 0.89 -2.26 -10.56
CA ASP A 355 0.27 -3.60 -10.51
C ASP A 355 -1.24 -3.55 -10.19
N PRO A 356 -2.11 -3.52 -11.22
CA PRO A 356 -3.57 -3.45 -11.04
C PRO A 356 -4.20 -4.85 -10.90
N LYS A 357 -5.01 -5.07 -9.84
CA LYS A 357 -5.84 -6.28 -9.72
C LYS A 357 -6.78 -6.40 -10.92
N ARG A 358 -6.68 -7.49 -11.68
CA ARG A 358 -7.43 -7.69 -12.94
C ARG A 358 -8.77 -8.41 -12.74
N PRO A 359 -9.81 -8.17 -13.57
CA PRO A 359 -9.82 -7.28 -14.73
C PRO A 359 -9.69 -5.79 -14.37
N LEU A 360 -8.81 -5.09 -15.09
CA LEU A 360 -8.72 -3.63 -15.05
C LEU A 360 -9.64 -3.04 -16.12
N LEU A 361 -10.58 -2.19 -15.70
CA LEU A 361 -11.52 -1.48 -16.55
C LEU A 361 -11.17 0.02 -16.62
N ALA A 362 -11.09 0.58 -17.83
CA ALA A 362 -11.19 2.01 -18.03
C ALA A 362 -12.63 2.40 -18.39
N ILE A 363 -13.10 3.53 -17.88
CA ILE A 363 -14.38 4.14 -18.24
C ILE A 363 -14.07 5.56 -18.70
N LEU A 364 -14.26 5.84 -19.98
CA LEU A 364 -13.95 7.12 -20.60
C LEU A 364 -15.23 7.77 -21.13
N GLY A 365 -15.35 9.08 -20.93
CA GLY A 365 -16.43 9.88 -21.48
C GLY A 365 -16.01 11.34 -21.69
N GLY A 366 -16.83 12.10 -22.41
CA GLY A 366 -16.56 13.51 -22.73
C GLY A 366 -17.07 13.91 -24.11
N ALA A 367 -16.72 15.12 -24.54
CA ALA A 367 -17.23 15.73 -25.77
C ALA A 367 -16.49 15.30 -27.05
N LYS A 368 -15.19 15.00 -26.97
CA LYS A 368 -14.31 14.75 -28.13
C LYS A 368 -13.38 13.54 -27.92
N VAL A 369 -12.87 12.99 -29.01
CA VAL A 369 -11.87 11.91 -29.01
C VAL A 369 -10.45 12.47 -29.07
N SER A 370 -10.24 13.52 -29.86
CA SER A 370 -9.00 14.30 -30.00
C SER A 370 -8.40 14.73 -28.66
N ASP A 371 -9.24 15.30 -27.78
CA ASP A 371 -8.86 15.73 -26.42
C ASP A 371 -8.42 14.55 -25.51
N LYS A 372 -8.54 13.28 -25.95
CA LYS A 372 -8.26 12.06 -25.16
C LYS A 372 -7.43 10.99 -25.87
N ILE A 373 -6.80 11.29 -27.02
CA ILE A 373 -6.03 10.29 -27.80
C ILE A 373 -4.96 9.61 -26.94
N PHE A 374 -4.06 10.39 -26.32
CA PHE A 374 -2.96 9.87 -25.51
C PHE A 374 -3.44 9.07 -24.29
N LEU A 375 -4.57 9.46 -23.70
CA LEU A 375 -5.20 8.73 -22.59
C LEU A 375 -5.67 7.35 -23.04
N ILE A 376 -6.41 7.29 -24.16
CA ILE A 376 -6.87 6.01 -24.73
C ILE A 376 -5.64 5.15 -25.06
N GLU A 377 -4.68 5.69 -25.81
CA GLU A 377 -3.53 4.92 -26.29
C GLU A 377 -2.64 4.37 -25.17
N ASN A 378 -2.39 5.11 -24.09
CA ASN A 378 -1.64 4.61 -22.93
C ASN A 378 -2.44 3.64 -22.06
N LEU A 379 -3.76 3.77 -22.00
CA LEU A 379 -4.62 2.81 -21.28
C LEU A 379 -4.79 1.49 -22.05
N LEU A 380 -4.83 1.51 -23.38
CA LEU A 380 -4.92 0.29 -24.21
C LEU A 380 -3.73 -0.66 -24.03
N ASP A 381 -2.55 -0.18 -23.60
CA ASP A 381 -1.42 -1.05 -23.24
C ASP A 381 -1.53 -1.66 -21.83
N LYS A 382 -2.59 -1.36 -21.06
CA LYS A 382 -2.71 -1.69 -19.62
C LYS A 382 -4.02 -2.36 -19.21
N VAL A 383 -5.15 -1.88 -19.71
CA VAL A 383 -6.49 -2.35 -19.31
C VAL A 383 -6.82 -3.73 -19.87
N ASN A 384 -7.86 -4.38 -19.35
CA ASN A 384 -8.49 -5.54 -19.97
C ASN A 384 -9.73 -5.14 -20.77
N GLU A 385 -10.45 -4.12 -20.30
CA GLU A 385 -11.69 -3.65 -20.90
C GLU A 385 -11.77 -2.10 -20.86
N MET A 386 -12.48 -1.51 -21.81
CA MET A 386 -12.68 -0.06 -21.87
C MET A 386 -14.12 0.29 -22.29
N ILE A 387 -14.82 1.05 -21.46
CA ILE A 387 -16.09 1.72 -21.82
C ILE A 387 -15.75 3.08 -22.44
N ILE A 388 -16.40 3.42 -23.56
CA ILE A 388 -16.33 4.75 -24.19
C ILE A 388 -17.76 5.30 -24.34
N GLY A 389 -18.12 6.27 -23.51
CA GLY A 389 -19.44 6.93 -23.50
C GLY A 389 -19.37 8.44 -23.81
N GLY A 390 -20.47 9.17 -23.58
CA GLY A 390 -20.55 10.61 -23.82
C GLY A 390 -20.56 10.99 -25.30
N GLY A 391 -20.47 12.29 -25.59
CA GLY A 391 -20.47 12.83 -26.96
C GLY A 391 -19.42 12.21 -27.88
N MET A 392 -18.25 11.86 -27.33
CA MET A 392 -17.17 11.20 -28.06
C MET A 392 -17.56 9.82 -28.62
N ALA A 393 -18.53 9.12 -28.02
CA ALA A 393 -19.00 7.83 -28.51
C ALA A 393 -19.66 7.93 -29.90
N PHE A 394 -20.38 9.03 -30.21
CA PHE A 394 -20.98 9.23 -31.53
C PHE A 394 -19.94 9.31 -32.66
N THR A 395 -18.72 9.73 -32.36
CA THR A 395 -17.60 9.72 -33.31
C THR A 395 -17.12 8.28 -33.59
N PHE A 396 -17.03 7.42 -32.57
CA PHE A 396 -16.76 5.99 -32.75
C PHE A 396 -17.88 5.29 -33.53
N LEU A 397 -19.14 5.48 -33.11
CA LEU A 397 -20.31 4.81 -33.68
C LEU A 397 -20.50 5.14 -35.16
N LYS A 398 -20.34 6.42 -35.53
CA LYS A 398 -20.38 6.85 -36.93
C LYS A 398 -19.22 6.30 -37.76
N THR A 399 -18.01 6.20 -37.18
CA THR A 399 -16.83 5.72 -37.92
C THR A 399 -16.82 4.20 -38.10
N LEU A 400 -17.42 3.44 -37.17
CA LEU A 400 -17.40 1.98 -37.15
C LEU A 400 -18.65 1.33 -37.74
N TYR A 401 -19.81 2.00 -37.68
CA TYR A 401 -21.11 1.43 -38.10
C TYR A 401 -21.87 2.31 -39.12
N ASP A 402 -21.29 3.42 -39.58
CA ASP A 402 -21.94 4.46 -40.41
C ASP A 402 -23.27 4.98 -39.81
N MET A 403 -23.39 4.92 -38.48
CA MET A 403 -24.61 5.27 -37.77
C MET A 403 -25.01 6.74 -38.02
N PRO A 404 -26.29 7.03 -38.35
CA PRO A 404 -26.83 8.39 -38.31
C PRO A 404 -26.69 8.97 -36.90
N ILE A 405 -26.19 10.21 -36.79
CA ILE A 405 -25.95 10.87 -35.49
C ILE A 405 -26.72 12.20 -35.33
N GLY A 406 -27.57 12.58 -36.29
CA GLY A 406 -28.23 13.88 -36.27
C GLY A 406 -27.24 15.03 -36.09
N ASP A 407 -27.54 15.91 -35.13
CA ASP A 407 -26.72 17.04 -34.70
C ASP A 407 -25.81 16.71 -33.49
N SER A 408 -25.62 15.42 -33.18
CA SER A 408 -24.72 14.97 -32.09
C SER A 408 -23.25 15.32 -32.39
N LEU A 409 -22.45 15.47 -31.32
CA LEU A 409 -21.05 15.86 -31.43
C LEU A 409 -20.23 14.89 -32.30
N PHE A 410 -19.61 15.43 -33.36
CA PHE A 410 -18.75 14.69 -34.27
C PHE A 410 -17.35 15.31 -34.37
N ASP A 411 -16.37 14.58 -33.86
CA ASP A 411 -14.97 14.97 -33.89
C ASP A 411 -14.30 14.45 -35.16
N LYS A 412 -14.13 15.34 -36.15
CA LYS A 412 -13.55 15.00 -37.46
C LYS A 412 -12.08 14.59 -37.39
N GLU A 413 -11.33 15.10 -36.42
CA GLU A 413 -9.91 14.76 -36.24
C GLU A 413 -9.79 13.43 -35.50
N GLY A 414 -10.61 13.26 -34.45
CA GLY A 414 -10.76 11.99 -33.73
C GLY A 414 -11.21 10.82 -34.61
N ALA A 415 -12.14 11.05 -35.54
CA ALA A 415 -12.65 10.02 -36.46
C ALA A 415 -11.53 9.36 -37.30
N LEU A 416 -10.49 10.12 -37.69
CA LEU A 416 -9.34 9.58 -38.44
C LEU A 416 -8.51 8.58 -37.62
N LEU A 417 -8.63 8.60 -36.30
CA LEU A 417 -7.83 7.80 -35.37
C LEU A 417 -8.59 6.58 -34.83
N VAL A 418 -9.93 6.60 -34.85
CA VAL A 418 -10.78 5.48 -34.39
C VAL A 418 -10.35 4.11 -34.94
N PRO A 419 -10.02 3.93 -36.26
CA PRO A 419 -9.55 2.64 -36.76
C PRO A 419 -8.26 2.15 -36.07
N ARG A 420 -7.26 3.03 -35.89
CA ARG A 420 -5.99 2.72 -35.20
C ARG A 420 -6.21 2.34 -33.74
N LEU A 421 -7.14 3.02 -33.06
CA LEU A 421 -7.46 2.73 -31.66
C LEU A 421 -8.13 1.36 -31.52
N MET A 422 -9.04 0.99 -32.43
CA MET A 422 -9.69 -0.32 -32.43
C MET A 422 -8.73 -1.46 -32.83
N GLU A 423 -7.80 -1.21 -33.75
CA GLU A 423 -6.72 -2.15 -34.10
C GLU A 423 -5.79 -2.40 -32.91
N LYS A 424 -5.27 -1.33 -32.27
CA LYS A 424 -4.45 -1.45 -31.06
C LYS A 424 -5.20 -2.17 -29.91
N ALA A 425 -6.50 -1.90 -29.74
CA ALA A 425 -7.30 -2.59 -28.73
C ALA A 425 -7.36 -4.10 -28.99
N LYS A 426 -7.62 -4.52 -30.24
CA LYS A 426 -7.63 -5.92 -30.65
C LYS A 426 -6.26 -6.60 -30.43
N ASP A 427 -5.16 -5.94 -30.82
CA ASP A 427 -3.80 -6.47 -30.68
C ASP A 427 -3.34 -6.59 -29.21
N ARG A 428 -3.96 -5.82 -28.30
CA ARG A 428 -3.76 -5.91 -26.85
C ARG A 428 -4.79 -6.79 -26.13
N GLY A 429 -5.74 -7.39 -26.86
CA GLY A 429 -6.81 -8.19 -26.28
C GLY A 429 -7.81 -7.38 -25.44
N VAL A 430 -7.88 -6.07 -25.64
CA VAL A 430 -8.78 -5.16 -24.91
C VAL A 430 -10.18 -5.20 -25.51
N THR A 431 -11.18 -5.47 -24.67
CA THR A 431 -12.59 -5.40 -25.09
C THR A 431 -13.11 -3.96 -24.99
N ILE A 432 -13.53 -3.37 -26.12
CA ILE A 432 -14.14 -2.04 -26.18
C ILE A 432 -15.67 -2.13 -26.10
N HIS A 433 -16.26 -1.35 -25.21
CA HIS A 433 -17.71 -1.27 -25.00
C HIS A 433 -18.22 0.12 -25.38
N LEU A 434 -19.10 0.16 -26.38
CA LEU A 434 -19.79 1.37 -26.85
C LEU A 434 -21.28 1.32 -26.50
N PRO A 435 -21.98 2.47 -26.43
CA PRO A 435 -23.42 2.52 -26.29
C PRO A 435 -24.15 1.85 -27.46
N VAL A 436 -25.34 1.32 -27.18
CA VAL A 436 -26.25 0.74 -28.18
C VAL A 436 -27.60 1.44 -28.23
N ASP A 437 -27.91 2.26 -27.23
CA ASP A 437 -29.10 3.09 -27.13
C ASP A 437 -28.81 4.42 -26.42
N PHE A 438 -29.64 5.42 -26.69
CA PHE A 438 -29.36 6.83 -26.42
C PHE A 438 -30.63 7.56 -25.97
N ILE A 439 -30.47 8.52 -25.04
CA ILE A 439 -31.44 9.58 -24.81
C ILE A 439 -31.09 10.74 -25.75
N ILE A 440 -32.04 11.13 -26.59
CA ILE A 440 -31.87 12.18 -27.60
C ILE A 440 -32.75 13.39 -27.28
N ALA A 441 -32.37 14.59 -27.73
CA ALA A 441 -33.16 15.81 -27.59
C ALA A 441 -33.04 16.74 -28.82
N ASP A 442 -34.00 17.66 -28.97
CA ASP A 442 -34.01 18.69 -30.03
C ASP A 442 -33.12 19.90 -29.71
N ALA A 443 -32.68 20.06 -28.45
CA ALA A 443 -31.79 21.13 -28.02
C ALA A 443 -30.94 20.73 -26.79
N PHE A 444 -29.79 21.39 -26.63
CA PHE A 444 -28.97 21.33 -25.43
C PHE A 444 -29.54 22.25 -24.34
N ALA A 445 -30.66 21.86 -23.72
CA ALA A 445 -31.35 22.66 -22.70
C ALA A 445 -32.14 21.79 -21.70
N GLU A 446 -32.43 22.34 -20.51
CA GLU A 446 -33.24 21.66 -19.48
C GLU A 446 -34.69 21.41 -19.94
N ASP A 447 -35.26 22.31 -20.75
CA ASP A 447 -36.65 22.28 -21.20
C ASP A 447 -36.86 21.54 -22.54
N ALA A 448 -35.79 21.22 -23.27
CA ALA A 448 -35.78 20.52 -24.57
C ALA A 448 -36.68 19.28 -24.66
N ASN A 449 -37.27 19.04 -25.83
CA ASN A 449 -38.07 17.83 -26.09
C ASN A 449 -37.13 16.63 -26.23
N SER A 450 -37.36 15.58 -25.46
CA SER A 450 -36.51 14.38 -25.45
C SER A 450 -37.23 13.12 -25.95
N GLY A 451 -36.42 12.18 -26.44
CA GLY A 451 -36.84 10.85 -26.90
C GLY A 451 -35.75 9.80 -26.64
N LYS A 452 -35.99 8.59 -27.15
CA LYS A 452 -34.99 7.51 -27.19
C LYS A 452 -34.67 7.16 -28.63
N SER A 453 -33.45 6.68 -28.90
CA SER A 453 -33.11 5.94 -30.13
C SER A 453 -32.02 4.90 -29.86
N ASP A 454 -31.67 4.11 -30.87
CA ASP A 454 -30.73 3.00 -30.79
C ASP A 454 -29.76 2.95 -31.98
N LEU A 455 -28.83 1.99 -31.95
CA LEU A 455 -27.80 1.78 -32.98
C LEU A 455 -28.36 1.33 -34.34
N GLU A 456 -29.56 0.77 -34.39
CA GLU A 456 -30.19 0.30 -35.64
C GLU A 456 -30.93 1.45 -36.35
N ASN A 457 -31.61 2.30 -35.59
CA ASN A 457 -32.36 3.45 -36.10
C ASN A 457 -31.50 4.72 -36.23
N GLY A 458 -30.44 4.86 -35.43
CA GLY A 458 -29.60 6.05 -35.37
C GLY A 458 -30.29 7.27 -34.75
N VAL A 459 -29.58 8.40 -34.64
CA VAL A 459 -30.15 9.67 -34.16
C VAL A 459 -30.70 10.46 -35.37
N PRO A 460 -31.99 10.89 -35.35
CA PRO A 460 -32.60 11.66 -36.42
C PRO A 460 -31.98 13.04 -36.68
N GLU A 461 -32.15 13.57 -37.88
CA GLU A 461 -31.83 14.97 -38.22
C GLU A 461 -32.63 15.95 -37.33
N GLY A 462 -31.99 17.00 -36.82
CA GLY A 462 -32.58 17.92 -35.84
C GLY A 462 -32.59 17.40 -34.39
N MET A 463 -32.05 16.21 -34.12
CA MET A 463 -31.90 15.64 -32.78
C MET A 463 -30.42 15.38 -32.46
N MET A 464 -30.06 15.43 -31.18
CA MET A 464 -28.72 15.12 -30.67
C MET A 464 -28.78 14.19 -29.45
N GLY A 465 -27.85 13.24 -29.34
CA GLY A 465 -27.75 12.33 -28.19
C GLY A 465 -27.00 12.96 -27.02
N LEU A 466 -27.60 12.93 -25.83
CA LEU A 466 -27.12 13.64 -24.62
C LEU A 466 -26.90 12.73 -23.39
N ASP A 467 -27.48 11.53 -23.36
CA ASP A 467 -27.22 10.51 -22.32
C ASP A 467 -27.31 9.11 -22.93
N VAL A 468 -26.79 8.10 -22.24
CA VAL A 468 -26.89 6.70 -22.66
C VAL A 468 -28.22 6.07 -22.23
N GLY A 469 -28.75 5.20 -23.07
CA GLY A 469 -30.04 4.55 -22.86
C GLY A 469 -30.01 3.39 -21.86
N GLU A 470 -31.16 2.74 -21.74
CA GLU A 470 -31.44 1.77 -20.69
C GLU A 470 -30.71 0.43 -20.90
N GLU A 471 -30.58 -0.01 -22.16
CA GLU A 471 -29.85 -1.24 -22.50
C GLU A 471 -28.34 -1.05 -22.40
N THR A 472 -27.85 0.14 -22.73
CA THR A 472 -26.46 0.55 -22.50
C THR A 472 -26.15 0.57 -21.01
N ASN A 473 -27.05 1.12 -20.17
CA ASN A 473 -26.87 1.14 -18.72
C ASN A 473 -26.79 -0.26 -18.11
N LYS A 474 -27.60 -1.22 -18.59
CA LYS A 474 -27.51 -2.64 -18.21
C LYS A 474 -26.15 -3.23 -18.59
N ARG A 475 -25.76 -3.11 -19.87
CA ARG A 475 -24.48 -3.62 -20.39
C ARG A 475 -23.26 -3.02 -19.69
N PHE A 476 -23.25 -1.71 -19.44
CA PHE A 476 -22.17 -1.05 -18.71
C PHE A 476 -22.11 -1.48 -17.24
N ALA A 477 -23.25 -1.73 -16.59
CA ALA A 477 -23.26 -2.31 -15.24
C ALA A 477 -22.64 -3.72 -15.23
N ASP A 478 -22.96 -4.59 -16.20
CA ASP A 478 -22.37 -5.94 -16.31
C ASP A 478 -20.84 -5.91 -16.54
N VAL A 479 -20.32 -4.87 -17.21
CA VAL A 479 -18.89 -4.62 -17.39
C VAL A 479 -18.24 -4.12 -16.09
N ILE A 480 -18.92 -3.23 -15.37
CA ILE A 480 -18.44 -2.65 -14.11
C ILE A 480 -18.39 -3.71 -12.99
N GLU A 481 -19.42 -4.55 -12.86
CA GLU A 481 -19.50 -5.50 -11.73
C GLU A 481 -18.56 -6.71 -11.84
N ARG A 482 -17.98 -6.98 -13.02
CA ARG A 482 -16.91 -7.99 -13.19
C ARG A 482 -15.50 -7.47 -12.97
N ALA A 483 -15.29 -6.14 -12.96
CA ALA A 483 -13.98 -5.54 -12.76
C ALA A 483 -13.42 -5.81 -11.34
N ARG A 484 -12.10 -5.67 -11.18
CA ARG A 484 -11.40 -5.66 -9.88
C ARG A 484 -10.62 -4.37 -9.63
N THR A 485 -10.27 -3.66 -10.70
CA THR A 485 -9.78 -2.29 -10.65
C THR A 485 -10.50 -1.45 -11.72
N ILE A 486 -10.92 -0.24 -11.37
CA ILE A 486 -11.63 0.69 -12.28
C ILE A 486 -10.95 2.07 -12.26
N VAL A 487 -10.71 2.62 -13.45
CA VAL A 487 -10.37 4.03 -13.68
C VAL A 487 -11.51 4.70 -14.43
N TRP A 488 -12.11 5.75 -13.87
CA TRP A 488 -13.19 6.50 -14.52
C TRP A 488 -12.78 7.95 -14.78
N ASN A 489 -12.76 8.34 -16.06
CA ASN A 489 -12.47 9.68 -16.54
C ASN A 489 -13.51 10.18 -17.57
N GLY A 490 -14.59 10.75 -17.06
CA GLY A 490 -15.63 11.45 -17.82
C GLY A 490 -16.98 10.72 -17.81
N PRO A 491 -18.11 11.44 -17.62
CA PRO A 491 -19.44 10.84 -17.58
C PRO A 491 -19.91 10.33 -18.96
N PRO A 492 -20.85 9.36 -19.00
CA PRO A 492 -21.45 8.86 -20.22
C PRO A 492 -22.53 9.78 -20.81
N GLY A 493 -22.97 10.82 -20.08
CA GLY A 493 -24.01 11.77 -20.50
C GLY A 493 -23.85 13.16 -19.86
N VAL A 494 -24.72 14.10 -20.24
CA VAL A 494 -24.73 15.50 -19.78
C VAL A 494 -25.38 15.61 -18.40
N PHE A 495 -24.68 15.07 -17.40
CA PHE A 495 -25.18 14.86 -16.04
C PHE A 495 -25.54 16.14 -15.26
N GLU A 496 -25.10 17.30 -15.74
CA GLU A 496 -25.49 18.61 -15.22
C GLU A 496 -27.00 18.83 -15.35
N LEU A 497 -27.57 18.42 -16.49
CA LEU A 497 -28.99 18.55 -16.83
C LEU A 497 -29.76 17.30 -16.36
N ASP A 498 -30.73 17.43 -15.47
CA ASP A 498 -31.38 16.28 -14.83
C ASP A 498 -32.09 15.31 -15.80
N LYS A 499 -32.56 15.79 -16.96
CA LYS A 499 -33.09 14.95 -18.05
C LYS A 499 -32.07 13.98 -18.67
N PHE A 500 -30.77 14.28 -18.54
CA PHE A 500 -29.66 13.61 -19.24
C PHE A 500 -28.58 13.11 -18.25
N ALA A 501 -28.98 12.93 -16.98
CA ALA A 501 -28.12 12.46 -15.90
C ALA A 501 -28.30 10.96 -15.56
N SER A 502 -29.28 10.29 -16.18
CA SER A 502 -29.74 8.95 -15.80
C SER A 502 -28.67 7.87 -15.97
N GLY A 503 -27.95 7.86 -17.09
CA GLY A 503 -26.88 6.89 -17.34
C GLY A 503 -25.63 7.16 -16.54
N THR A 504 -25.35 8.43 -16.25
CA THR A 504 -24.26 8.81 -15.35
C THR A 504 -24.55 8.37 -13.91
N GLN A 505 -25.80 8.48 -13.45
CA GLN A 505 -26.23 7.95 -12.15
C GLN A 505 -26.13 6.41 -12.11
N ALA A 506 -26.69 5.71 -13.10
CA ALA A 506 -26.66 4.25 -13.17
C ALA A 506 -25.22 3.69 -13.16
N MET A 507 -24.31 4.34 -13.89
CA MET A 507 -22.89 4.05 -13.89
C MET A 507 -22.24 4.29 -12.52
N MET A 508 -22.54 5.42 -11.86
CA MET A 508 -22.05 5.71 -10.50
C MET A 508 -22.52 4.67 -9.49
N GLU A 509 -23.79 4.27 -9.54
CA GLU A 509 -24.35 3.25 -8.66
C GLU A 509 -23.67 1.88 -8.89
N ALA A 510 -23.39 1.49 -10.13
CA ALA A 510 -22.63 0.27 -10.43
C ALA A 510 -21.20 0.32 -9.87
N VAL A 511 -20.49 1.44 -10.04
CA VAL A 511 -19.14 1.64 -9.48
C VAL A 511 -19.15 1.57 -7.95
N VAL A 512 -20.15 2.16 -7.28
CA VAL A 512 -20.32 2.05 -5.83
C VAL A 512 -20.66 0.62 -5.40
N ARG A 513 -21.51 -0.12 -6.13
CA ARG A 513 -21.82 -1.53 -5.84
C ARG A 513 -20.57 -2.41 -5.90
N VAL A 514 -19.72 -2.26 -6.92
CA VAL A 514 -18.50 -3.09 -7.04
C VAL A 514 -17.37 -2.64 -6.11
N THR A 515 -17.29 -1.36 -5.74
CA THR A 515 -16.38 -0.91 -4.66
C THR A 515 -16.70 -1.63 -3.35
N ARG A 516 -17.98 -1.74 -2.99
CA ARG A 516 -18.45 -2.46 -1.79
C ARG A 516 -18.17 -3.97 -1.84
N LYS A 517 -17.92 -4.54 -3.03
CA LYS A 517 -17.46 -5.92 -3.26
C LYS A 517 -15.92 -6.04 -3.25
N GLY A 518 -15.19 -5.01 -2.83
CA GLY A 518 -13.73 -5.03 -2.68
C GLY A 518 -12.93 -4.62 -3.93
N ALA A 519 -13.55 -4.08 -4.97
CA ALA A 519 -12.82 -3.56 -6.14
C ALA A 519 -12.20 -2.18 -5.88
N THR A 520 -11.00 -1.95 -6.42
CA THR A 520 -10.33 -0.65 -6.39
C THR A 520 -10.97 0.29 -7.41
N THR A 521 -11.52 1.43 -6.98
CA THR A 521 -12.24 2.37 -7.86
C THR A 521 -11.68 3.79 -7.76
N ILE A 522 -11.16 4.31 -8.89
CA ILE A 522 -10.56 5.64 -8.98
C ILE A 522 -11.34 6.51 -9.95
N ILE A 523 -11.88 7.60 -9.43
CA ILE A 523 -12.56 8.65 -10.21
C ILE A 523 -11.55 9.78 -10.44
N GLY A 524 -11.31 10.13 -11.71
CA GLY A 524 -10.38 11.19 -12.11
C GLY A 524 -11.00 12.18 -13.10
N GLY A 525 -10.46 13.40 -13.14
CA GLY A 525 -11.03 14.51 -13.94
C GLY A 525 -12.13 15.27 -13.18
N GLY A 526 -12.27 16.56 -13.49
CA GLY A 526 -13.16 17.47 -12.75
C GLY A 526 -14.64 17.10 -12.86
N ASP A 527 -15.08 16.73 -14.06
CA ASP A 527 -16.49 16.44 -14.35
C ASP A 527 -16.93 15.17 -13.63
N THR A 528 -16.12 14.10 -13.70
CA THR A 528 -16.35 12.84 -12.99
C THR A 528 -16.33 13.00 -11.46
N ALA A 529 -15.44 13.85 -10.93
CA ALA A 529 -15.45 14.20 -9.50
C ALA A 529 -16.72 15.01 -9.12
N THR A 530 -17.21 15.86 -10.01
CA THR A 530 -18.46 16.61 -9.83
C THR A 530 -19.68 15.68 -9.91
N CYS A 531 -19.65 14.63 -10.74
CA CYS A 531 -20.62 13.54 -10.73
C CYS A 531 -20.63 12.84 -9.36
N ALA A 532 -19.45 12.44 -8.86
CA ALA A 532 -19.31 11.80 -7.55
C ALA A 532 -19.87 12.67 -6.43
N LYS A 533 -19.76 13.99 -6.53
CA LYS A 533 -20.38 14.93 -5.60
C LYS A 533 -21.90 15.04 -5.76
N LYS A 534 -22.42 15.20 -7.00
CA LYS A 534 -23.88 15.28 -7.28
C LYS A 534 -24.63 14.04 -6.76
N PHE A 535 -24.04 12.86 -6.94
CA PHE A 535 -24.63 11.57 -6.53
C PHE A 535 -24.17 11.08 -5.15
N GLN A 536 -23.52 11.94 -4.35
CA GLN A 536 -23.07 11.64 -2.98
C GLN A 536 -22.25 10.34 -2.87
N ALA A 537 -21.24 10.19 -3.72
CA ALA A 537 -20.39 9.01 -3.82
C ALA A 537 -18.91 9.27 -3.48
N GLU A 538 -18.54 10.50 -3.09
CA GLU A 538 -17.16 10.88 -2.72
C GLU A 538 -16.56 10.00 -1.59
N ASP A 539 -17.41 9.46 -0.71
CA ASP A 539 -17.10 8.56 0.41
C ASP A 539 -17.31 7.06 0.08
N LYS A 540 -17.87 6.73 -1.09
CA LYS A 540 -18.33 5.38 -1.47
C LYS A 540 -17.49 4.70 -2.56
N VAL A 541 -16.46 5.39 -3.06
CA VAL A 541 -15.45 4.89 -4.00
C VAL A 541 -14.06 4.91 -3.33
N THR A 542 -13.08 4.14 -3.82
CA THR A 542 -11.75 4.07 -3.19
C THR A 542 -11.05 5.44 -3.20
N HIS A 543 -11.11 6.15 -4.32
CA HIS A 543 -10.54 7.50 -4.44
C HIS A 543 -11.24 8.36 -5.50
N VAL A 544 -11.61 9.58 -5.10
CA VAL A 544 -11.86 10.70 -6.04
C VAL A 544 -10.62 11.59 -6.07
N SER A 545 -10.01 11.74 -7.25
CA SER A 545 -8.79 12.50 -7.46
C SER A 545 -9.07 14.00 -7.59
N THR A 546 -8.33 14.80 -6.83
CA THR A 546 -8.41 16.27 -6.80
C THR A 546 -7.57 16.94 -7.90
N GLY A 547 -6.77 16.15 -8.62
CA GLY A 547 -5.72 16.63 -9.52
C GLY A 547 -6.16 17.22 -10.85
N GLY A 548 -7.34 16.87 -11.34
CA GLY A 548 -7.85 17.33 -12.64
C GLY A 548 -6.90 16.96 -13.78
N GLY A 549 -6.21 17.96 -14.35
CA GLY A 549 -5.19 17.77 -15.39
C GLY A 549 -3.99 16.94 -14.92
N ALA A 550 -3.59 17.02 -13.64
CA ALA A 550 -2.52 16.17 -13.10
C ALA A 550 -2.90 14.68 -13.12
N SER A 551 -4.16 14.37 -12.80
CA SER A 551 -4.72 13.02 -12.88
C SER A 551 -4.74 12.51 -14.33
N LEU A 552 -5.10 13.39 -15.27
CA LEU A 552 -5.13 13.07 -16.71
C LEU A 552 -3.73 12.78 -17.25
N GLU A 553 -2.77 13.69 -17.05
CA GLU A 553 -1.39 13.51 -17.55
C GLU A 553 -0.70 12.28 -16.95
N LEU A 554 -0.98 11.93 -15.70
CA LEU A 554 -0.49 10.70 -15.08
C LEU A 554 -1.11 9.44 -15.70
N LEU A 555 -2.42 9.47 -16.03
CA LEU A 555 -3.10 8.41 -16.76
C LEU A 555 -2.73 8.35 -18.25
N GLU A 556 -2.19 9.42 -18.83
CA GLU A 556 -1.50 9.43 -20.14
C GLU A 556 -0.08 8.84 -20.05
N GLY A 557 0.44 8.59 -18.84
CA GLY A 557 1.76 8.01 -18.60
C GLY A 557 2.90 9.02 -18.52
N LYS A 558 2.60 10.33 -18.43
CA LYS A 558 3.62 11.38 -18.31
C LYS A 558 4.22 11.40 -16.90
N ILE A 559 5.51 11.70 -16.81
CA ILE A 559 6.20 11.97 -15.55
C ILE A 559 5.78 13.36 -15.06
N LEU A 560 5.03 13.43 -13.95
CA LEU A 560 4.64 14.71 -13.35
C LEU A 560 5.84 15.37 -12.65
N PRO A 561 6.30 16.57 -13.05
CA PRO A 561 7.50 17.21 -12.47
C PRO A 561 7.47 17.38 -10.95
N GLY A 562 6.29 17.61 -10.37
CA GLY A 562 6.07 17.76 -8.93
C GLY A 562 5.93 16.44 -8.13
N ILE A 563 5.89 15.30 -8.82
CA ILE A 563 6.16 13.98 -8.22
C ILE A 563 7.65 13.68 -8.36
N ASP A 564 8.24 13.94 -9.53
CA ASP A 564 9.66 13.63 -9.76
C ASP A 564 10.60 14.44 -8.88
N SER A 565 10.29 15.72 -8.64
CA SER A 565 11.03 16.61 -7.73
C SER A 565 11.04 16.16 -6.26
N LEU A 566 10.16 15.24 -5.87
CA LEU A 566 10.19 14.64 -4.54
C LEU A 566 11.39 13.71 -4.40
N SER A 567 12.03 13.77 -3.24
CA SER A 567 13.02 12.77 -2.84
C SER A 567 12.39 11.39 -2.97
N GLN A 568 13.17 10.40 -3.40
CA GLN A 568 12.79 9.03 -3.09
C GLN A 568 12.68 8.88 -1.58
N ALA A 569 11.77 8.04 -1.13
CA ALA A 569 11.87 7.47 0.20
C ALA A 569 13.30 6.92 0.33
N SER A 570 13.91 7.07 1.50
CA SER A 570 15.00 6.13 1.78
C SER A 570 14.34 4.78 1.84
N THR A 571 14.44 4.00 0.77
CA THR A 571 14.50 2.56 0.91
C THR A 571 15.55 2.31 1.98
N LYS A 572 15.09 1.95 3.19
CA LYS A 572 15.75 0.84 3.85
C LYS A 572 15.90 -0.20 2.74
N LYS A 573 17.12 -0.52 2.37
CA LYS A 573 17.33 -1.66 1.48
C LYS A 573 16.79 -2.82 2.30
N SER A 574 15.60 -3.32 1.96
CA SER A 574 14.90 -4.22 2.86
C SER A 574 15.83 -5.40 3.10
N ASP A 575 16.15 -5.66 4.35
CA ASP A 575 16.99 -6.80 4.70
C ASP A 575 16.29 -8.13 4.35
N LEU A 576 15.01 -8.06 3.94
CA LEU A 576 14.17 -9.15 3.44
C LEU A 576 14.17 -9.27 1.90
N ASP A 577 14.47 -8.20 1.15
CA ASP A 577 14.51 -8.25 -0.32
C ASP A 577 15.86 -8.81 -0.83
N LYS A 578 15.84 -10.11 -1.11
CA LYS A 578 17.01 -10.90 -1.51
C LYS A 578 16.95 -11.34 -2.96
N LEU A 579 18.08 -11.77 -3.49
CA LEU A 579 18.17 -12.48 -4.76
C LEU A 579 17.23 -13.69 -4.71
N LYS A 580 16.34 -13.79 -5.70
CA LYS A 580 15.30 -14.83 -5.79
C LYS A 580 15.75 -15.93 -6.75
N ILE A 581 15.30 -17.18 -6.56
CA ILE A 581 15.66 -18.30 -7.45
C ILE A 581 15.33 -18.00 -8.92
N GLU A 582 14.28 -17.21 -9.18
CA GLU A 582 13.88 -16.79 -10.52
C GLU A 582 14.86 -15.79 -11.19
N GLN A 583 15.79 -15.21 -10.42
CA GLN A 583 16.90 -14.36 -10.88
C GLN A 583 18.25 -15.12 -10.94
N CYS A 584 18.26 -16.43 -10.63
CA CYS A 584 19.39 -17.30 -10.90
C CYS A 584 19.34 -17.83 -12.33
N ASP A 585 20.52 -17.97 -12.94
CA ASP A 585 20.68 -18.89 -14.05
C ASP A 585 20.91 -20.28 -13.43
N LEU A 586 20.21 -21.28 -13.96
CA LEU A 586 20.17 -22.64 -13.43
C LEU A 586 20.47 -23.69 -14.51
N GLU A 587 20.59 -23.30 -15.79
CA GLU A 587 20.76 -24.27 -16.88
C GLU A 587 22.13 -24.96 -16.76
N GLY A 588 22.11 -26.30 -16.69
CA GLY A 588 23.31 -27.12 -16.46
C GLY A 588 23.94 -26.98 -15.07
N GLN A 589 23.41 -26.14 -14.17
CA GLN A 589 23.95 -25.94 -12.82
C GLN A 589 23.55 -27.07 -11.87
N ARG A 590 24.40 -27.39 -10.89
CA ARG A 590 24.03 -28.21 -9.73
C ARG A 590 23.49 -27.28 -8.64
N VAL A 591 22.23 -27.48 -8.25
CA VAL A 591 21.55 -26.61 -7.28
C VAL A 591 21.63 -27.23 -5.89
N LEU A 592 22.40 -26.63 -4.99
CA LEU A 592 22.45 -27.01 -3.58
C LEU A 592 21.32 -26.32 -2.82
N MET A 593 20.38 -27.08 -2.30
CA MET A 593 19.12 -26.57 -1.74
C MET A 593 18.99 -26.89 -0.24
N ARG A 594 18.86 -25.85 0.60
CA ARG A 594 18.53 -26.01 2.02
C ARG A 594 17.02 -25.98 2.22
N VAL A 595 16.45 -27.05 2.77
CA VAL A 595 15.00 -27.20 3.03
C VAL A 595 14.72 -27.61 4.48
N ASP A 596 13.50 -27.35 4.95
CA ASP A 596 13.04 -27.66 6.31
C ASP A 596 12.04 -28.82 6.33
N PHE A 597 12.53 -30.04 6.05
CA PHE A 597 11.77 -31.30 6.13
C PHE A 597 11.67 -31.87 7.55
N ASN A 598 11.68 -31.02 8.58
CA ASN A 598 11.51 -31.45 9.98
C ASN A 598 10.03 -31.79 10.26
N VAL A 599 9.56 -32.90 9.67
CA VAL A 599 8.17 -33.36 9.68
C VAL A 599 7.76 -34.00 11.00
N SER A 600 6.48 -33.87 11.35
CA SER A 600 5.86 -34.59 12.47
C SER A 600 5.74 -36.08 12.14
N MET A 601 6.24 -36.95 13.00
CA MET A 601 6.16 -38.41 12.84
C MET A 601 5.55 -39.08 14.07
N LYS A 602 4.82 -40.18 13.86
CA LYS A 602 4.32 -41.08 14.90
C LYS A 602 4.61 -42.52 14.48
N GLU A 603 5.09 -43.34 15.43
CA GLU A 603 5.38 -44.78 15.20
C GLU A 603 6.31 -45.06 13.99
N GLY A 604 7.15 -44.08 13.62
CA GLY A 604 8.05 -44.17 12.47
C GLY A 604 7.45 -43.75 11.13
N ALA A 605 6.17 -43.38 11.05
CA ALA A 605 5.52 -42.87 9.85
C ALA A 605 5.36 -41.33 9.87
N ILE A 606 5.37 -40.70 8.69
CA ILE A 606 5.12 -39.26 8.54
C ILE A 606 3.62 -38.98 8.75
N THR A 607 3.30 -38.03 9.64
CA THR A 607 1.92 -37.63 9.98
C THR A 607 1.52 -36.27 9.41
N ASN A 608 2.50 -35.47 8.96
CA ASN A 608 2.27 -34.22 8.24
C ASN A 608 3.41 -33.96 7.24
N ASN A 609 3.13 -34.16 5.95
CA ASN A 609 4.07 -33.95 4.84
C ASN A 609 4.10 -32.50 4.32
N GLN A 610 3.30 -31.58 4.90
CA GLN A 610 3.19 -30.16 4.49
C GLN A 610 4.55 -29.46 4.32
N ARG A 611 5.53 -29.79 5.18
CA ARG A 611 6.91 -29.28 5.12
C ARG A 611 7.70 -29.75 3.90
N ILE A 612 7.41 -30.95 3.40
CA ILE A 612 7.98 -31.50 2.16
C ILE A 612 7.24 -30.86 0.97
N ALA A 613 5.91 -30.86 1.01
CA ALA A 613 5.05 -30.28 -0.02
C ALA A 613 5.36 -28.79 -0.31
N ALA A 614 5.69 -28.01 0.72
CA ALA A 614 5.98 -26.59 0.59
C ALA A 614 7.28 -26.26 -0.17
N ALA A 615 8.25 -27.20 -0.26
CA ALA A 615 9.49 -27.01 -1.01
C ALA A 615 9.41 -27.48 -2.47
N LEU A 616 8.40 -28.29 -2.82
CA LEU A 616 8.22 -28.83 -4.18
C LEU A 616 8.21 -27.76 -5.29
N PRO A 617 7.60 -26.56 -5.13
CA PRO A 617 7.61 -25.55 -6.18
C PRO A 617 9.01 -25.10 -6.56
N THR A 618 9.90 -24.95 -5.58
CA THR A 618 11.29 -24.53 -5.80
C THR A 618 12.13 -25.66 -6.41
N ILE A 619 11.93 -26.91 -5.98
CA ILE A 619 12.58 -28.10 -6.56
C ILE A 619 12.17 -28.25 -8.03
N GLN A 620 10.87 -28.17 -8.30
CA GLN A 620 10.32 -28.30 -9.66
C GLN A 620 10.78 -27.14 -10.55
N TYR A 621 10.80 -25.90 -10.05
CA TYR A 621 11.31 -24.75 -10.80
C TYR A 621 12.78 -24.94 -11.21
N ALA A 622 13.64 -25.44 -10.33
CA ALA A 622 15.03 -25.72 -10.66
C ALA A 622 15.16 -26.79 -11.78
N LEU A 623 14.35 -27.86 -11.71
CA LEU A 623 14.31 -28.89 -12.75
C LEU A 623 13.77 -28.36 -14.09
N ASP A 624 12.70 -27.57 -14.06
CA ASP A 624 12.07 -26.95 -15.25
C ASP A 624 12.97 -25.88 -15.90
N LYS A 625 13.93 -25.33 -15.15
CA LYS A 625 15.01 -24.45 -15.64
C LYS A 625 16.30 -25.19 -16.01
N GLY A 626 16.24 -26.51 -16.16
CA GLY A 626 17.34 -27.28 -16.72
C GLY A 626 18.52 -27.51 -15.78
N ALA A 627 18.32 -27.45 -14.46
CA ALA A 627 19.35 -27.82 -13.49
C ALA A 627 19.87 -29.25 -13.75
N LYS A 628 21.20 -29.40 -13.76
CA LYS A 628 21.88 -30.71 -13.86
C LYS A 628 21.49 -31.61 -12.70
N SER A 629 21.37 -31.05 -11.50
CA SER A 629 20.82 -31.74 -10.34
C SER A 629 20.24 -30.75 -9.32
N VAL A 630 19.36 -31.25 -8.45
CA VAL A 630 18.97 -30.59 -7.20
C VAL A 630 19.46 -31.45 -6.04
N VAL A 631 20.49 -30.98 -5.33
CA VAL A 631 21.08 -31.62 -4.15
C VAL A 631 20.45 -30.99 -2.91
N ILE A 632 19.57 -31.75 -2.27
CA ILE A 632 18.73 -31.30 -1.18
C ILE A 632 19.37 -31.70 0.15
N MET A 633 19.54 -30.74 1.05
CA MET A 633 20.02 -30.97 2.42
C MET A 633 18.99 -30.50 3.44
N SER A 634 18.56 -31.39 4.34
CA SER A 634 17.56 -31.08 5.37
C SER A 634 17.99 -31.50 6.77
N HIS A 635 17.05 -31.55 7.71
CA HIS A 635 17.27 -32.05 9.05
C HIS A 635 15.97 -32.62 9.63
N LEU A 636 16.08 -33.50 10.63
CA LEU A 636 14.92 -34.13 11.26
C LEU A 636 15.15 -34.31 12.77
N GLY A 637 14.19 -33.86 13.59
CA GLY A 637 14.23 -33.98 15.04
C GLY A 637 15.44 -33.31 15.71
N ARG A 638 15.84 -33.84 16.87
CA ARG A 638 17.02 -33.41 17.64
C ARG A 638 17.92 -34.62 17.96
N PRO A 639 18.76 -35.05 17.01
CA PRO A 639 19.71 -36.14 17.24
C PRO A 639 20.89 -35.74 18.16
N ASN A 640 21.21 -34.44 18.27
CA ASN A 640 22.29 -33.88 19.09
C ASN A 640 23.71 -34.30 18.63
N GLY A 641 24.01 -34.23 17.33
CA GLY A 641 25.36 -34.45 16.80
C GLY A 641 25.82 -35.92 16.79
N HIS A 642 24.89 -36.86 16.66
CA HIS A 642 25.21 -38.27 16.39
C HIS A 642 24.04 -39.00 15.68
N PRO A 643 24.32 -39.98 14.78
CA PRO A 643 23.27 -40.73 14.06
C PRO A 643 22.26 -41.44 14.96
N LYS A 644 20.97 -41.31 14.62
CA LYS A 644 19.84 -42.01 15.25
C LYS A 644 18.84 -42.42 14.18
N SER A 645 18.54 -43.72 14.09
CA SER A 645 17.64 -44.28 13.06
C SER A 645 16.28 -43.59 13.00
N LYS A 646 15.67 -43.28 14.16
CA LYS A 646 14.38 -42.55 14.27
C LYS A 646 14.40 -41.09 13.75
N PHE A 647 15.57 -40.59 13.33
CA PHE A 647 15.78 -39.25 12.79
C PHE A 647 16.50 -39.29 11.42
N SER A 648 16.54 -40.44 10.74
CA SER A 648 17.05 -40.53 9.36
C SER A 648 16.07 -39.88 8.37
N LEU A 649 16.60 -39.16 7.37
CA LEU A 649 15.83 -38.60 6.26
C LEU A 649 15.44 -39.64 5.19
N LYS A 650 15.76 -40.93 5.35
CA LYS A 650 15.40 -41.96 4.36
C LYS A 650 13.89 -42.03 4.07
N ILE A 651 13.04 -41.98 5.10
CA ILE A 651 11.57 -41.97 4.92
C ILE A 651 11.08 -40.68 4.25
N VAL A 652 11.83 -39.57 4.42
CA VAL A 652 11.55 -38.31 3.73
C VAL A 652 11.93 -38.40 2.25
N ALA A 653 12.94 -39.19 1.86
CA ALA A 653 13.22 -39.48 0.45
C ALA A 653 12.07 -40.28 -0.21
N GLU A 654 11.53 -41.27 0.49
CA GLU A 654 10.43 -42.13 0.02
C GLU A 654 9.13 -41.32 -0.20
N GLU A 655 8.80 -40.41 0.72
CA GLU A 655 7.70 -39.45 0.58
C GLU A 655 7.97 -38.40 -0.52
N LEU A 656 9.19 -37.87 -0.62
CA LEU A 656 9.56 -36.88 -1.64
C LEU A 656 9.53 -37.47 -3.06
N GLU A 657 10.00 -38.71 -3.25
CA GLU A 657 9.88 -39.45 -4.52
C GLU A 657 8.42 -39.64 -4.92
N THR A 658 7.56 -39.98 -3.94
CA THR A 658 6.12 -40.13 -4.14
C THR A 658 5.45 -38.81 -4.54
N LEU A 659 5.83 -37.69 -3.90
CA LEU A 659 5.27 -36.36 -4.17
C LEU A 659 5.79 -35.71 -5.46
N LEU A 660 7.03 -35.98 -5.87
CA LEU A 660 7.61 -35.51 -7.13
C LEU A 660 7.22 -36.40 -8.33
N GLY A 661 6.79 -37.64 -8.09
CA GLY A 661 6.59 -38.64 -9.14
C GLY A 661 7.89 -39.02 -9.88
N LYS A 662 9.05 -38.85 -9.21
CA LYS A 662 10.39 -38.91 -9.80
C LYS A 662 11.39 -39.42 -8.78
N ASN A 663 12.30 -40.31 -9.21
CA ASN A 663 13.24 -40.97 -8.32
C ASN A 663 14.14 -39.98 -7.56
N VAL A 664 14.28 -40.21 -6.25
CA VAL A 664 15.15 -39.45 -5.34
C VAL A 664 16.32 -40.33 -4.90
N ILE A 665 17.54 -39.90 -5.22
CA ILE A 665 18.77 -40.57 -4.81
C ILE A 665 19.05 -40.21 -3.35
N PHE A 666 18.74 -41.11 -2.42
CA PHE A 666 19.07 -40.92 -1.01
C PHE A 666 20.53 -41.30 -0.72
N LEU A 667 21.32 -40.37 -0.19
CA LEU A 667 22.69 -40.61 0.26
C LEU A 667 22.72 -40.75 1.80
N PRO A 668 23.31 -41.82 2.36
CA PRO A 668 23.30 -42.11 3.80
C PRO A 668 24.23 -41.21 4.64
N ASN A 669 24.80 -40.17 4.02
CA ASN A 669 25.66 -39.17 4.63
C ASN A 669 25.50 -37.85 3.84
N CYS A 670 26.00 -36.74 4.39
CA CYS A 670 25.92 -35.40 3.79
C CYS A 670 27.27 -34.77 3.48
N VAL A 671 28.38 -35.34 3.96
CA VAL A 671 29.75 -34.92 3.65
C VAL A 671 30.65 -36.16 3.56
N GLY A 672 31.54 -36.21 2.57
CA GLY A 672 32.40 -37.36 2.31
C GLY A 672 32.80 -37.43 0.84
N GLY A 673 33.85 -38.20 0.52
CA GLY A 673 34.31 -38.36 -0.87
C GLY A 673 33.26 -39.07 -1.74
N ASP A 674 32.53 -40.01 -1.15
CA ASP A 674 31.38 -40.71 -1.73
C ASP A 674 30.20 -39.76 -2.03
N VAL A 675 29.93 -38.81 -1.13
CA VAL A 675 28.89 -37.78 -1.32
C VAL A 675 29.30 -36.80 -2.42
N VAL A 676 30.58 -36.42 -2.50
CA VAL A 676 31.11 -35.54 -3.55
C VAL A 676 31.07 -36.24 -4.91
N GLU A 677 31.55 -37.48 -5.03
CA GLU A 677 31.54 -38.28 -6.26
C GLU A 677 30.11 -38.43 -6.81
N ALA A 678 29.13 -38.72 -5.94
CA ALA A 678 27.72 -38.80 -6.32
C ALA A 678 27.09 -37.45 -6.75
N CYS A 679 27.69 -36.31 -6.38
CA CYS A 679 27.20 -34.96 -6.69
C CYS A 679 28.03 -34.22 -7.74
N GLU A 680 29.11 -34.80 -8.29
CA GLU A 680 29.97 -34.15 -9.29
C GLU A 680 29.40 -34.29 -10.72
N ASP A 681 29.12 -35.53 -11.15
CA ASP A 681 28.51 -35.82 -12.46
C ASP A 681 27.21 -36.65 -12.40
N PRO A 682 26.16 -36.17 -11.71
CA PRO A 682 24.86 -36.82 -11.71
C PRO A 682 24.14 -36.67 -13.06
N TRP A 683 23.25 -37.62 -13.37
CA TRP A 683 22.42 -37.58 -14.57
C TRP A 683 21.58 -36.29 -14.63
N PRO A 684 21.42 -35.64 -15.80
CA PRO A 684 20.68 -34.38 -15.92
C PRO A 684 19.27 -34.43 -15.31
N GLY A 685 18.98 -33.47 -14.43
CA GLY A 685 17.75 -33.39 -13.67
C GLY A 685 17.66 -34.37 -12.49
N SER A 686 18.76 -34.93 -11.98
CA SER A 686 18.74 -35.79 -10.79
C SER A 686 18.27 -35.02 -9.54
N VAL A 687 17.49 -35.68 -8.69
CA VAL A 687 17.16 -35.19 -7.33
C VAL A 687 17.90 -36.06 -6.33
N ILE A 688 18.70 -35.44 -5.46
CA ILE A 688 19.53 -36.13 -4.47
C ILE A 688 19.14 -35.61 -3.09
N LEU A 689 18.83 -36.49 -2.13
CA LEU A 689 18.58 -36.11 -0.73
C LEU A 689 19.71 -36.62 0.17
N LEU A 690 20.38 -35.70 0.86
CA LEU A 690 21.41 -36.02 1.85
C LEU A 690 20.79 -36.43 3.19
N GLU A 691 21.49 -37.26 3.95
CA GLU A 691 21.13 -37.59 5.33
C GLU A 691 21.16 -36.37 6.28
N ASN A 692 20.43 -36.48 7.39
CA ASN A 692 20.17 -35.45 8.39
C ASN A 692 21.44 -34.73 8.89
N LEU A 693 21.58 -33.45 8.55
CA LEU A 693 22.76 -32.67 8.92
C LEU A 693 23.00 -32.58 10.44
N ARG A 694 21.96 -32.68 11.28
CA ARG A 694 22.12 -32.68 12.75
C ARG A 694 22.79 -33.95 13.30
N PHE A 695 23.08 -34.95 12.48
CA PHE A 695 23.97 -36.06 12.86
C PHE A 695 25.42 -35.61 13.03
N HIS A 696 25.80 -34.46 12.46
CA HIS A 696 27.12 -33.84 12.62
C HIS A 696 27.02 -32.64 13.59
N PRO A 697 27.82 -32.58 14.67
CA PRO A 697 27.80 -31.46 15.62
C PRO A 697 28.21 -30.11 14.99
N GLU A 698 28.89 -30.14 13.85
CA GLU A 698 29.32 -28.99 13.04
C GLU A 698 28.14 -28.21 12.43
N GLU A 699 26.97 -28.82 12.26
CA GLU A 699 25.76 -28.15 11.77
C GLU A 699 25.20 -27.15 12.79
N GLU A 700 25.04 -27.57 14.06
CA GLU A 700 24.47 -26.73 15.13
C GLU A 700 25.54 -26.02 15.98
N GLY A 701 26.82 -26.33 15.77
CA GLY A 701 27.95 -25.79 16.55
C GLY A 701 28.06 -26.37 17.97
N ILE A 702 27.31 -27.45 18.26
CA ILE A 702 27.32 -28.19 19.51
C ILE A 702 26.71 -29.59 19.28
N GLY A 703 27.18 -30.59 20.03
CA GLY A 703 26.59 -31.93 20.08
C GLY A 703 26.77 -32.58 21.44
N PHE A 704 26.06 -33.69 21.65
CA PHE A 704 26.18 -34.52 22.84
C PHE A 704 27.00 -35.76 22.51
N ILE A 705 28.25 -35.80 22.98
CA ILE A 705 29.31 -36.73 22.57
C ILE A 705 29.93 -37.33 23.83
N ASP A 706 30.08 -38.65 23.88
CA ASP A 706 30.57 -39.43 25.04
C ASP A 706 29.84 -39.16 26.37
N GLY A 707 28.60 -38.66 26.32
CA GLY A 707 27.82 -38.30 27.51
C GLY A 707 27.92 -36.82 27.93
N GLU A 708 28.63 -35.97 27.17
CA GLU A 708 28.83 -34.55 27.48
C GLU A 708 28.42 -33.64 26.32
N TRP A 709 27.97 -32.42 26.62
CA TRP A 709 27.79 -31.38 25.61
C TRP A 709 29.15 -30.78 25.20
N ARG A 710 29.56 -30.99 23.95
CA ARG A 710 30.82 -30.52 23.38
C ARG A 710 30.60 -29.68 22.14
N LYS A 711 31.51 -28.72 21.90
CA LYS A 711 31.52 -27.91 20.69
C LYS A 711 32.63 -28.40 19.75
N PRO A 712 32.37 -28.57 18.45
CA PRO A 712 33.42 -28.86 17.48
C PRO A 712 34.37 -27.66 17.34
N SER A 713 35.57 -27.90 16.80
CA SER A 713 36.53 -26.82 16.59
C SER A 713 36.12 -25.93 15.41
N PRO A 714 36.57 -24.66 15.34
CA PRO A 714 36.31 -23.79 14.19
C PRO A 714 36.77 -24.39 12.86
N GLU A 715 37.85 -25.17 12.88
CA GLU A 715 38.43 -25.85 11.73
C GLU A 715 37.52 -26.98 11.24
N ALA A 716 37.02 -27.84 12.14
CA ALA A 716 36.06 -28.91 11.80
C ALA A 716 34.73 -28.32 11.26
N VAL A 717 34.25 -27.24 11.87
CA VAL A 717 33.08 -26.49 11.38
C VAL A 717 33.30 -25.95 9.97
N GLN A 718 34.51 -25.46 9.66
CA GLN A 718 34.85 -24.98 8.32
C GLN A 718 35.04 -26.12 7.31
N GLU A 719 35.62 -27.25 7.72
CA GLU A 719 35.75 -28.46 6.88
C GLU A 719 34.38 -29.01 6.47
N PHE A 720 33.44 -29.11 7.41
CA PHE A 720 32.04 -29.48 7.15
C PHE A 720 31.35 -28.52 6.16
N ARG A 721 31.55 -27.20 6.33
CA ARG A 721 31.02 -26.17 5.42
C ARG A 721 31.61 -26.25 4.01
N ASN A 722 32.91 -26.51 3.91
CA ASN A 722 33.59 -26.72 2.63
C ASN A 722 33.02 -27.96 1.93
N GLY A 723 32.87 -29.07 2.67
CA GLY A 723 32.29 -30.32 2.16
C GLY A 723 30.88 -30.14 1.60
N LEU A 724 30.00 -29.44 2.32
CA LEU A 724 28.67 -29.09 1.79
C LEU A 724 28.74 -28.17 0.56
N SER A 725 29.63 -27.16 0.58
CA SER A 725 29.75 -26.17 -0.50
C SER A 725 30.22 -26.76 -1.84
N MET A 726 30.92 -27.91 -1.84
CA MET A 726 31.36 -28.59 -3.07
C MET A 726 30.23 -29.29 -3.84
N LEU A 727 29.07 -29.49 -3.20
CA LEU A 727 27.97 -30.30 -3.74
C LEU A 727 27.06 -29.54 -4.73
N GLY A 728 27.25 -28.23 -4.90
CA GLY A 728 26.51 -27.46 -5.90
C GLY A 728 27.17 -26.13 -6.26
N ASP A 729 26.73 -25.55 -7.38
CA ASP A 729 27.30 -24.34 -8.00
C ASP A 729 26.51 -23.08 -7.61
N VAL A 730 25.20 -23.26 -7.37
CA VAL A 730 24.24 -22.25 -6.90
C VAL A 730 23.61 -22.74 -5.59
N TYR A 731 23.54 -21.88 -4.58
CA TYR A 731 22.90 -22.17 -3.30
C TYR A 731 21.51 -21.52 -3.22
N ILE A 732 20.51 -22.33 -2.88
CA ILE A 732 19.12 -21.90 -2.65
C ILE A 732 18.74 -22.20 -1.20
N ASN A 733 18.43 -21.18 -0.42
CA ASN A 733 17.84 -21.36 0.91
C ASN A 733 16.31 -21.27 0.81
N ASP A 734 15.61 -22.38 1.05
CA ASP A 734 14.15 -22.44 1.12
C ASP A 734 13.65 -22.77 2.54
N ALA A 735 14.55 -22.84 3.53
CA ALA A 735 14.30 -23.35 4.86
C ALA A 735 13.95 -22.24 5.87
N PHE A 736 12.90 -21.44 5.61
CA PHE A 736 12.53 -20.29 6.44
C PHE A 736 12.39 -20.62 7.94
N GLY A 737 11.82 -21.78 8.30
CA GLY A 737 11.73 -22.25 9.69
C GLY A 737 13.06 -22.51 10.41
N THR A 738 14.19 -22.45 9.70
CA THR A 738 15.55 -22.48 10.27
C THR A 738 16.32 -21.18 10.08
N ALA A 739 15.76 -20.17 9.41
CA ALA A 739 16.47 -18.95 9.03
C ALA A 739 16.90 -18.08 10.21
N HIS A 740 16.31 -18.25 11.41
CA HIS A 740 16.77 -17.63 12.65
C HIS A 740 18.08 -18.24 13.19
N ARG A 741 18.56 -19.35 12.63
CA ARG A 741 19.70 -20.11 13.17
C ARG A 741 20.96 -19.92 12.34
N ALA A 742 22.06 -19.59 13.00
CA ALA A 742 23.39 -19.46 12.39
C ALA A 742 24.07 -20.83 12.13
N HIS A 743 23.29 -21.81 11.66
CA HIS A 743 23.75 -23.17 11.35
C HIS A 743 24.71 -23.19 10.15
N SER A 744 25.61 -24.16 10.12
CA SER A 744 26.64 -24.25 9.06
C SER A 744 26.04 -24.39 7.66
N SER A 745 24.97 -25.16 7.49
CA SER A 745 24.25 -25.26 6.22
C SER A 745 23.39 -24.04 5.85
N VAL A 746 23.15 -23.12 6.78
CA VAL A 746 22.27 -21.96 6.61
C VAL A 746 23.08 -20.68 6.33
N VAL A 747 24.24 -20.51 6.98
CA VAL A 747 25.10 -19.31 6.87
C VAL A 747 26.54 -19.58 6.42
N GLY A 748 26.95 -20.85 6.32
CA GLY A 748 28.34 -21.25 6.03
C GLY A 748 28.62 -21.68 4.60
N ILE A 749 27.61 -21.70 3.72
CA ILE A 749 27.74 -22.17 2.34
C ILE A 749 28.40 -21.11 1.44
N THR A 750 29.39 -21.54 0.65
CA THR A 750 30.04 -20.73 -0.40
C THR A 750 29.56 -21.21 -1.77
N ALA A 751 28.96 -20.33 -2.57
CA ALA A 751 28.45 -20.64 -3.90
C ALA A 751 28.48 -19.39 -4.81
N ASN A 752 28.31 -19.56 -6.13
CA ASN A 752 28.38 -18.45 -7.10
C ASN A 752 27.20 -17.45 -6.97
N LYS A 753 26.04 -17.95 -6.53
CA LYS A 753 24.85 -17.18 -6.16
C LYS A 753 24.22 -17.84 -4.92
N LYS A 754 23.70 -17.03 -3.99
CA LYS A 754 23.02 -17.44 -2.76
C LYS A 754 21.63 -16.78 -2.71
N ALA A 755 20.60 -17.49 -3.18
CA ALA A 755 19.25 -16.96 -3.38
C ALA A 755 18.21 -17.58 -2.42
N CYS A 756 17.07 -16.91 -2.24
CA CYS A 756 15.91 -17.51 -1.60
C CYS A 756 15.12 -18.41 -2.57
N GLY A 757 14.64 -19.55 -2.05
CA GLY A 757 13.63 -20.36 -2.73
C GLY A 757 12.23 -19.75 -2.62
N MET A 758 11.22 -20.38 -3.22
CA MET A 758 9.87 -19.83 -3.32
C MET A 758 9.12 -19.77 -1.97
N LEU A 759 9.34 -20.73 -1.07
CA LEU A 759 8.76 -20.68 0.29
C LEU A 759 9.42 -19.57 1.10
N MET A 760 10.76 -19.54 1.09
CA MET A 760 11.55 -18.51 1.77
C MET A 760 11.21 -17.10 1.27
N ARG A 761 11.12 -16.92 -0.04
CA ARG A 761 10.66 -15.70 -0.69
C ARG A 761 9.24 -15.33 -0.23
N LYS A 762 8.28 -16.25 -0.32
CA LYS A 762 6.88 -16.00 0.06
C LYS A 762 6.77 -15.48 1.48
N GLU A 763 7.48 -16.08 2.44
CA GLU A 763 7.49 -15.64 3.83
C GLU A 763 8.01 -14.20 3.95
N LEU A 764 9.14 -13.88 3.31
CA LEU A 764 9.73 -12.54 3.29
C LEU A 764 8.80 -11.49 2.64
N ASP A 765 8.24 -11.81 1.47
CA ASP A 765 7.27 -10.96 0.74
C ASP A 765 6.01 -10.65 1.61
N PHE A 766 5.64 -11.52 2.57
CA PHE A 766 4.56 -11.26 3.54
C PHE A 766 5.01 -10.43 4.75
N PHE A 767 6.22 -10.65 5.30
CA PHE A 767 6.71 -9.88 6.46
C PHE A 767 7.10 -8.44 6.11
N GLU A 768 7.64 -8.17 4.91
CA GLU A 768 7.87 -6.81 4.42
C GLU A 768 6.58 -5.99 4.44
N ARG A 769 5.46 -6.61 4.05
CA ARG A 769 4.11 -6.03 4.03
C ARG A 769 3.48 -5.84 5.42
N ILE A 770 4.10 -6.34 6.50
CA ILE A 770 3.75 -5.97 7.89
C ILE A 770 4.69 -4.87 8.39
N LEU A 771 6.00 -5.09 8.25
CA LEU A 771 7.04 -4.36 8.97
C LEU A 771 7.50 -3.08 8.28
N GLU A 772 7.38 -3.01 6.94
CA GLU A 772 7.86 -1.89 6.13
C GLU A 772 6.72 -1.19 5.37
N THR A 773 5.79 -1.94 4.78
CA THR A 773 4.74 -1.40 3.87
C THR A 773 3.25 -1.71 4.23
N PRO A 774 2.82 -1.73 5.51
CA PRO A 774 1.47 -2.17 5.89
C PRO A 774 0.34 -1.22 5.44
N GLU A 775 -0.76 -1.81 4.96
CA GLU A 775 -2.04 -1.08 4.80
C GLU A 775 -2.70 -0.90 6.16
N ARG A 776 -3.11 0.33 6.50
CA ARG A 776 -3.56 0.73 7.84
C ARG A 776 -5.08 0.89 7.94
N PRO A 777 -5.73 0.55 9.09
CA PRO A 777 -5.10 0.15 10.36
C PRO A 777 -4.40 -1.22 10.32
N LEU A 778 -3.18 -1.28 10.85
CA LEU A 778 -2.47 -2.51 11.14
C LEU A 778 -2.82 -2.96 12.57
N LEU A 779 -3.39 -4.15 12.68
CA LEU A 779 -3.77 -4.80 13.94
C LEU A 779 -2.77 -5.92 14.26
N ALA A 780 -2.17 -5.89 15.45
CA ALA A 780 -1.59 -7.11 16.05
C ALA A 780 -2.60 -7.81 16.94
N ILE A 781 -2.57 -9.14 16.96
CA ILE A 781 -3.33 -9.97 17.88
C ILE A 781 -2.34 -10.90 18.57
N LEU A 782 -2.20 -10.79 19.89
CA LEU A 782 -1.23 -11.54 20.67
C LEU A 782 -1.96 -12.35 21.76
N GLY A 783 -1.74 -13.67 21.75
CA GLY A 783 -2.16 -14.58 22.81
C GLY A 783 -0.97 -15.30 23.44
N GLY A 784 -1.13 -15.90 24.61
CA GLY A 784 -0.08 -16.69 25.27
C GLY A 784 -0.22 -16.76 26.79
N ALA A 785 0.64 -17.56 27.41
CA ALA A 785 0.62 -17.82 28.86
C ALA A 785 1.28 -16.72 29.72
N LYS A 786 2.31 -16.05 29.20
CA LYS A 786 3.16 -15.08 29.93
C LYS A 786 3.46 -13.85 29.07
N ILE A 787 3.74 -12.72 29.71
CA ILE A 787 4.20 -11.50 29.04
C ILE A 787 5.72 -11.56 28.84
N SER A 788 6.48 -12.08 29.82
CA SER A 788 7.94 -12.21 29.82
C SER A 788 8.51 -12.71 28.50
N ASP A 789 7.87 -13.76 27.99
CA ASP A 789 8.29 -14.53 26.80
C ASP A 789 7.91 -13.80 25.50
N LYS A 790 7.20 -12.65 25.59
CA LYS A 790 6.74 -11.81 24.48
C LYS A 790 7.08 -10.32 24.65
N ILE A 791 7.86 -9.92 25.65
CA ILE A 791 8.28 -8.51 25.83
C ILE A 791 8.93 -7.95 24.54
N PRO A 792 9.91 -8.60 23.87
CA PRO A 792 10.51 -8.08 22.64
C PRO A 792 9.48 -7.89 21.52
N LEU A 793 8.57 -8.88 21.37
CA LEU A 793 7.55 -8.90 20.34
C LEU A 793 6.53 -7.76 20.52
N ILE A 794 6.01 -7.59 21.74
CA ILE A 794 5.10 -6.49 22.08
C ILE A 794 5.81 -5.15 21.87
N VAL A 795 7.02 -5.00 22.37
CA VAL A 795 7.81 -3.76 22.32
C VAL A 795 8.13 -3.32 20.90
N ASN A 796 8.48 -4.24 20.00
CA ASN A 796 8.74 -3.93 18.59
C ASN A 796 7.43 -3.69 17.82
N LEU A 797 6.39 -4.51 18.03
CA LEU A 797 5.10 -4.33 17.36
C LEU A 797 4.46 -2.98 17.71
N LEU A 798 4.60 -2.49 18.95
CA LEU A 798 4.10 -1.16 19.35
C LEU A 798 4.69 0.01 18.56
N ASP A 799 5.83 -0.14 17.89
CA ASP A 799 6.41 0.90 17.02
C ASP A 799 5.86 0.87 15.58
N VAL A 800 5.18 -0.22 15.18
CA VAL A 800 4.64 -0.40 13.81
C VAL A 800 3.11 -0.46 13.73
N VAL A 801 2.39 -1.05 14.70
CA VAL A 801 0.93 -1.22 14.61
C VAL A 801 0.14 0.07 14.85
N ASP A 802 -1.16 0.05 14.52
CA ASP A 802 -2.12 1.09 14.94
C ASP A 802 -3.00 0.59 16.11
N GLU A 803 -3.30 -0.71 16.15
CA GLU A 803 -4.10 -1.36 17.19
C GLU A 803 -3.48 -2.70 17.62
N MET A 804 -3.73 -3.13 18.86
CA MET A 804 -3.24 -4.40 19.40
C MET A 804 -4.28 -5.06 20.31
N ILE A 805 -4.67 -6.30 20.02
CA ILE A 805 -5.43 -7.16 20.93
C ILE A 805 -4.45 -8.01 21.74
N ILE A 806 -4.66 -8.07 23.06
CA ILE A 806 -3.92 -8.95 23.98
C ILE A 806 -4.92 -9.91 24.65
N GLY A 807 -4.72 -11.21 24.47
CA GLY A 807 -5.56 -12.29 25.02
C GLY A 807 -4.73 -13.44 25.62
N GLY A 808 -5.39 -14.56 25.93
CA GLY A 808 -4.75 -15.69 26.63
C GLY A 808 -4.41 -15.37 28.09
N GLY A 809 -3.72 -16.30 28.76
CA GLY A 809 -3.34 -16.18 30.17
C GLY A 809 -2.60 -14.89 30.52
N MET A 810 -1.76 -14.38 29.61
CA MET A 810 -1.01 -13.13 29.82
C MET A 810 -1.92 -11.90 30.00
N ALA A 811 -3.16 -11.91 29.48
CA ALA A 811 -4.12 -10.82 29.67
C ALA A 811 -4.53 -10.64 31.14
N PHE A 812 -4.57 -11.70 31.95
CA PHE A 812 -4.89 -11.60 33.39
C PHE A 812 -3.83 -10.79 34.15
N THR A 813 -2.56 -10.87 33.72
CA THR A 813 -1.48 -10.06 34.29
C THR A 813 -1.68 -8.57 33.95
N PHE A 814 -2.03 -8.23 32.71
CA PHE A 814 -2.41 -6.85 32.34
C PHE A 814 -3.62 -6.35 33.14
N LEU A 815 -4.67 -7.16 33.28
CA LEU A 815 -5.91 -6.76 33.95
C LEU A 815 -5.72 -6.57 35.46
N LYS A 816 -4.88 -7.39 36.10
CA LYS A 816 -4.54 -7.25 37.50
C LYS A 816 -3.76 -5.97 37.78
N GLU A 817 -2.69 -5.70 37.04
CA GLU A 817 -1.85 -4.50 37.28
C GLU A 817 -2.55 -3.20 36.86
N LEU A 818 -3.37 -3.21 35.79
CA LEU A 818 -4.03 -1.99 35.29
C LEU A 818 -5.40 -1.70 35.93
N ARG A 819 -6.09 -2.71 36.47
CA ARG A 819 -7.48 -2.57 36.98
C ARG A 819 -7.66 -3.09 38.41
N GLY A 820 -6.65 -3.70 39.03
CA GLY A 820 -6.76 -4.31 40.36
C GLY A 820 -7.66 -5.57 40.38
N MET A 821 -7.90 -6.17 39.22
CA MET A 821 -8.84 -7.28 39.06
C MET A 821 -8.40 -8.52 39.86
N ALA A 822 -9.35 -9.13 40.58
CA ALA A 822 -9.16 -10.47 41.14
C ALA A 822 -9.19 -11.49 39.99
N ILE A 823 -8.19 -12.37 39.92
CA ILE A 823 -8.00 -13.31 38.79
C ILE A 823 -8.08 -14.78 39.21
N GLY A 824 -8.44 -15.06 40.47
CA GLY A 824 -8.39 -16.40 41.04
C GLY A 824 -7.03 -17.07 40.83
N ASP A 825 -7.08 -18.29 40.32
CA ASP A 825 -5.94 -19.16 40.04
C ASP A 825 -5.42 -18.99 38.59
N SER A 826 -5.91 -17.98 37.86
CA SER A 826 -5.49 -17.67 36.48
C SER A 826 -4.02 -17.24 36.42
N LEU A 827 -3.37 -17.47 35.28
CA LEU A 827 -1.95 -17.24 35.07
C LEU A 827 -1.51 -15.81 35.38
N TYR A 828 -0.58 -15.69 36.34
CA TYR A 828 0.03 -14.42 36.75
C TYR A 828 1.56 -14.44 36.56
N ASP A 829 2.04 -13.63 35.62
CA ASP A 829 3.44 -13.51 35.30
C ASP A 829 4.09 -12.35 36.09
N LYS A 830 4.78 -12.70 37.17
CA LYS A 830 5.50 -11.75 38.04
C LYS A 830 6.61 -10.97 37.32
N GLY A 831 7.28 -11.56 36.33
CA GLY A 831 8.34 -10.86 35.58
C GLY A 831 7.76 -9.94 34.51
N GLY A 832 6.66 -10.37 33.90
CA GLY A 832 5.86 -9.58 32.97
C GLY A 832 5.17 -8.36 33.60
N ALA A 833 4.68 -8.51 34.83
CA ALA A 833 3.95 -7.46 35.57
C ALA A 833 4.73 -6.12 35.65
N GLU A 834 6.04 -6.18 35.94
CA GLU A 834 6.91 -5.00 36.02
C GLU A 834 6.95 -4.17 34.71
N MET A 835 6.65 -4.80 33.56
CA MET A 835 6.70 -4.20 32.23
C MET A 835 5.33 -3.68 31.73
N VAL A 836 4.22 -4.04 32.41
CA VAL A 836 2.86 -3.69 31.96
C VAL A 836 2.66 -2.18 31.81
N HIS A 837 3.11 -1.38 32.78
CA HIS A 837 2.95 0.08 32.71
C HIS A 837 3.82 0.73 31.62
N GLU A 838 5.05 0.23 31.38
CA GLU A 838 5.90 0.75 30.30
C GLU A 838 5.32 0.41 28.91
N ILE A 839 4.74 -0.80 28.75
CA ILE A 839 4.02 -1.21 27.54
C ILE A 839 2.86 -0.25 27.25
N MET A 840 2.02 0.06 28.26
CA MET A 840 0.90 0.99 28.11
C MET A 840 1.37 2.44 27.82
N GLU A 841 2.41 2.92 28.49
CA GLU A 841 3.01 4.23 28.19
C GLU A 841 3.56 4.30 26.76
N ARG A 842 4.22 3.24 26.27
CA ARG A 842 4.74 3.18 24.89
C ARG A 842 3.59 3.18 23.89
N ALA A 843 2.52 2.44 24.17
CA ALA A 843 1.32 2.43 23.34
C ALA A 843 0.70 3.83 23.21
N GLU A 844 0.44 4.54 24.32
CA GLU A 844 -0.10 5.92 24.27
C GLU A 844 0.84 6.86 23.51
N ARG A 845 2.15 6.78 23.80
CA ARG A 845 3.22 7.61 23.21
C ARG A 845 3.32 7.46 21.69
N ASN A 846 3.15 6.24 21.18
CA ASN A 846 3.12 5.94 19.75
C ASN A 846 1.75 6.22 19.12
N GLY A 847 0.68 6.10 19.91
CA GLY A 847 -0.72 6.27 19.52
C GLY A 847 -1.43 4.95 19.18
N VAL A 848 -0.95 3.83 19.72
CA VAL A 848 -1.52 2.49 19.55
C VAL A 848 -2.67 2.29 20.52
N GLN A 849 -3.81 1.77 20.04
CA GLN A 849 -4.90 1.34 20.91
C GLN A 849 -4.72 -0.13 21.33
N ILE A 850 -4.49 -0.38 22.62
CA ILE A 850 -4.48 -1.73 23.20
C ILE A 850 -5.90 -2.12 23.63
N HIS A 851 -6.32 -3.32 23.24
CA HIS A 851 -7.60 -3.95 23.61
C HIS A 851 -7.31 -5.19 24.47
N LEU A 852 -7.98 -5.26 25.63
CA LEU A 852 -7.95 -6.40 26.56
C LEU A 852 -9.35 -7.00 26.64
N PRO A 853 -9.51 -8.26 27.08
CA PRO A 853 -10.84 -8.84 27.29
C PRO A 853 -11.56 -8.15 28.46
N GLU A 854 -12.88 -8.31 28.50
CA GLU A 854 -13.75 -7.79 29.56
C GLU A 854 -14.54 -8.89 30.28
N ASP A 855 -14.67 -10.07 29.66
CA ASP A 855 -15.34 -11.25 30.17
C ASP A 855 -14.61 -12.54 29.76
N PHE A 856 -14.85 -13.61 30.52
CA PHE A 856 -14.06 -14.85 30.48
C PHE A 856 -14.96 -16.07 30.68
N ILE A 857 -14.63 -17.17 30.01
CA ILE A 857 -15.09 -18.51 30.39
C ILE A 857 -14.11 -19.03 31.45
N THR A 858 -14.64 -19.46 32.60
CA THR A 858 -13.83 -19.91 33.74
C THR A 858 -14.08 -21.38 34.07
N ALA A 859 -13.14 -21.98 34.79
CA ALA A 859 -13.16 -23.37 35.21
C ALA A 859 -12.58 -23.53 36.63
N ASP A 860 -13.02 -24.58 37.35
CA ASP A 860 -12.48 -24.98 38.66
C ASP A 860 -11.17 -25.79 38.57
N LYS A 861 -10.83 -26.31 37.39
CA LYS A 861 -9.57 -27.01 37.08
C LYS A 861 -9.16 -26.83 35.62
N PHE A 862 -7.89 -27.05 35.32
CA PHE A 862 -7.36 -27.09 33.94
C PHE A 862 -7.67 -28.45 33.27
N ALA A 863 -8.93 -28.69 32.91
CA ALA A 863 -9.36 -29.89 32.19
C ALA A 863 -10.66 -29.64 31.39
N ASP A 864 -10.85 -30.34 30.28
CA ASP A 864 -12.05 -30.19 29.44
C ASP A 864 -13.34 -30.69 30.15
N ASP A 865 -13.21 -31.51 31.20
CA ASP A 865 -14.30 -32.00 32.06
C ASP A 865 -14.51 -31.15 33.33
N ALA A 866 -13.99 -29.92 33.38
CA ALA A 866 -14.15 -28.99 34.50
C ALA A 866 -15.58 -28.47 34.69
N ALA A 867 -15.89 -28.00 35.90
CA ALA A 867 -17.09 -27.22 36.15
C ALA A 867 -16.95 -25.86 35.47
N LEU A 868 -17.87 -25.53 34.55
CA LEU A 868 -17.82 -24.29 33.78
C LEU A 868 -18.47 -23.11 34.52
N GLY A 869 -17.87 -21.94 34.35
CA GLY A 869 -18.35 -20.68 34.89
C GLY A 869 -18.08 -19.51 33.94
N VAL A 870 -18.43 -18.32 34.41
CA VAL A 870 -18.10 -17.06 33.74
C VAL A 870 -17.55 -16.05 34.76
N GLY A 871 -16.67 -15.17 34.30
CA GLY A 871 -16.19 -14.02 35.07
C GLY A 871 -16.13 -12.77 34.20
N ASP A 872 -16.05 -11.60 34.83
CA ASP A 872 -15.88 -10.32 34.14
C ASP A 872 -14.89 -9.41 34.89
N VAL A 873 -14.51 -8.30 34.27
CA VAL A 873 -13.53 -7.35 34.84
C VAL A 873 -14.05 -6.56 36.05
N ALA A 874 -15.36 -6.42 36.22
CA ALA A 874 -15.96 -5.67 37.33
C ALA A 874 -16.11 -6.53 38.60
N VAL A 875 -16.37 -7.83 38.46
CA VAL A 875 -16.47 -8.80 39.55
C VAL A 875 -15.14 -9.49 39.84
N GLY A 876 -14.35 -9.76 38.79
CA GLY A 876 -13.17 -10.62 38.84
C GLY A 876 -13.49 -12.11 38.65
N ILE A 877 -12.48 -12.94 38.94
CA ILE A 877 -12.56 -14.41 38.99
C ILE A 877 -12.29 -14.83 40.45
N PRO A 878 -13.11 -15.71 41.06
CA PRO A 878 -12.95 -16.13 42.46
C PRO A 878 -11.74 -17.06 42.65
N GLU A 879 -11.29 -17.19 43.91
CA GLU A 879 -10.24 -18.16 44.29
C GLU A 879 -10.67 -19.59 43.98
N GLY A 880 -9.72 -20.44 43.55
CA GLY A 880 -10.01 -21.80 43.08
C GLY A 880 -10.65 -21.87 41.70
N TRP A 881 -10.75 -20.75 40.97
CA TRP A 881 -11.22 -20.70 39.59
C TRP A 881 -10.20 -19.98 38.69
N MET A 882 -10.12 -20.39 37.43
CA MET A 882 -9.21 -19.83 36.44
C MET A 882 -9.93 -19.54 35.11
N GLY A 883 -9.55 -18.45 34.44
CA GLY A 883 -10.07 -18.11 33.11
C GLY A 883 -9.29 -18.81 32.00
N LEU A 884 -9.99 -19.55 31.14
CA LEU A 884 -9.38 -20.40 30.10
C LEU A 884 -9.75 -19.99 28.66
N ASP A 885 -10.79 -19.19 28.48
CA ASP A 885 -11.15 -18.59 27.19
C ASP A 885 -11.82 -17.21 27.38
N VAL A 886 -11.90 -16.41 26.32
CA VAL A 886 -12.54 -15.09 26.32
C VAL A 886 -14.05 -15.19 26.12
N GLY A 887 -14.82 -14.42 26.87
CA GLY A 887 -16.29 -14.49 26.88
C GLY A 887 -16.98 -13.78 25.71
N PRO A 888 -18.32 -13.90 25.60
CA PRO A 888 -19.10 -13.35 24.49
C PRO A 888 -18.92 -11.85 24.22
N LEU A 889 -18.77 -11.01 25.24
CA LEU A 889 -18.58 -9.55 25.08
C LEU A 889 -17.21 -9.25 24.46
N SER A 890 -16.17 -9.96 24.91
CA SER A 890 -14.80 -9.87 24.39
C SER A 890 -14.72 -10.36 22.95
N ARG A 891 -15.37 -11.50 22.65
CA ARG A 891 -15.49 -12.04 21.28
C ARG A 891 -16.10 -11.02 20.32
N ALA A 892 -17.23 -10.41 20.71
CA ALA A 892 -17.89 -9.37 19.91
C ALA A 892 -16.98 -8.14 19.69
N ARG A 893 -16.34 -7.62 20.75
CA ARG A 893 -15.43 -6.47 20.66
C ARG A 893 -14.20 -6.75 19.79
N PHE A 894 -13.61 -7.94 19.89
CA PHE A 894 -12.47 -8.31 19.06
C PHE A 894 -12.85 -8.46 17.59
N ALA A 895 -14.01 -9.06 17.26
CA ALA A 895 -14.53 -9.08 15.89
C ALA A 895 -14.73 -7.66 15.34
N ASP A 896 -15.27 -6.76 16.17
CA ASP A 896 -15.50 -5.35 15.83
C ASP A 896 -14.18 -4.60 15.53
N VAL A 897 -13.06 -4.95 16.18
CA VAL A 897 -11.73 -4.41 15.91
C VAL A 897 -11.11 -5.02 14.64
N ILE A 898 -11.21 -6.34 14.49
CA ILE A 898 -10.72 -7.08 13.30
C ILE A 898 -11.38 -6.57 12.02
N ALA A 899 -12.69 -6.29 12.03
CA ALA A 899 -13.44 -5.76 10.89
C ALA A 899 -12.99 -4.35 10.45
N LYS A 900 -12.34 -3.57 11.33
CA LYS A 900 -11.84 -2.22 11.03
C LYS A 900 -10.44 -2.25 10.38
N ALA A 901 -9.66 -3.30 10.63
CA ALA A 901 -8.28 -3.44 10.14
C ALA A 901 -8.16 -3.48 8.61
N LYS A 902 -6.94 -3.26 8.10
CA LYS A 902 -6.54 -3.45 6.70
C LYS A 902 -5.34 -4.39 6.55
N THR A 903 -4.55 -4.53 7.62
CA THR A 903 -3.60 -5.63 7.84
C THR A 903 -3.79 -6.21 9.24
N VAL A 904 -3.75 -7.53 9.39
CA VAL A 904 -3.80 -8.25 10.67
C VAL A 904 -2.62 -9.21 10.74
N VAL A 905 -1.86 -9.15 11.84
CA VAL A 905 -0.87 -10.17 12.21
C VAL A 905 -1.29 -10.85 13.52
N TRP A 906 -1.46 -12.18 13.50
CA TRP A 906 -1.93 -12.94 14.66
C TRP A 906 -0.88 -13.92 15.16
N ASN A 907 -0.52 -13.83 16.44
CA ASN A 907 0.40 -14.73 17.13
C ASN A 907 -0.07 -15.12 18.54
N GLY A 908 -0.68 -16.30 18.63
CA GLY A 908 -1.16 -16.92 19.86
C GLY A 908 -2.68 -16.85 20.01
N PRO A 909 -3.38 -17.97 20.31
CA PRO A 909 -4.82 -17.99 20.51
C PRO A 909 -5.24 -17.28 21.82
N PRO A 910 -6.46 -16.72 21.89
CA PRO A 910 -6.97 -16.05 23.08
C PRO A 910 -7.47 -17.00 24.20
N GLY A 911 -7.70 -18.28 23.90
CA GLY A 911 -8.14 -19.31 24.86
C GLY A 911 -7.56 -20.71 24.55
N VAL A 912 -7.76 -21.66 25.47
CA VAL A 912 -7.23 -23.05 25.44
C VAL A 912 -7.98 -23.89 24.40
N PHE A 913 -7.72 -23.60 23.13
CA PHE A 913 -8.48 -24.10 21.98
C PHE A 913 -8.34 -25.60 21.72
N GLU A 914 -7.38 -26.25 22.35
CA GLU A 914 -7.20 -27.70 22.36
C GLU A 914 -8.43 -28.40 22.97
N MET A 915 -8.92 -27.86 24.10
CA MET A 915 -10.11 -28.30 24.83
C MET A 915 -11.37 -27.71 24.20
N ASP A 916 -12.40 -28.51 23.95
CA ASP A 916 -13.56 -28.03 23.20
C ASP A 916 -14.39 -27.02 24.00
N ASN A 917 -14.50 -27.19 25.33
CA ASN A 917 -15.21 -26.25 26.21
C ASN A 917 -14.54 -24.86 26.31
N PHE A 918 -13.27 -24.73 25.92
CA PHE A 918 -12.50 -23.47 25.96
C PHE A 918 -12.04 -23.01 24.56
N SER A 919 -12.70 -23.52 23.50
CA SER A 919 -12.31 -23.27 22.11
C SER A 919 -13.05 -22.13 21.40
N GLU A 920 -14.25 -21.76 21.86
CA GLU A 920 -15.16 -20.89 21.11
C GLU A 920 -14.70 -19.43 20.98
N GLY A 921 -13.90 -18.90 21.90
CA GLY A 921 -13.32 -17.54 21.77
C GLY A 921 -12.20 -17.49 20.76
N THR A 922 -11.32 -18.51 20.76
CA THR A 922 -10.30 -18.70 19.72
C THR A 922 -10.94 -18.93 18.34
N LYS A 923 -12.01 -19.74 18.27
CA LYS A 923 -12.77 -19.98 17.04
C LYS A 923 -13.49 -18.72 16.54
N SER A 924 -14.16 -17.97 17.42
CA SER A 924 -14.80 -16.70 17.06
C SER A 924 -13.81 -15.65 16.56
N MET A 925 -12.56 -15.68 17.05
CA MET A 925 -11.48 -14.83 16.55
C MET A 925 -11.00 -15.29 15.16
N MET A 926 -10.88 -16.60 14.93
CA MET A 926 -10.59 -17.17 13.61
C MET A 926 -11.67 -16.79 12.58
N ASP A 927 -12.95 -16.96 12.92
CA ASP A 927 -14.07 -16.67 12.02
C ASP A 927 -14.12 -15.18 11.62
N ALA A 928 -13.82 -14.27 12.56
CA ALA A 928 -13.71 -12.84 12.28
C ALA A 928 -12.52 -12.50 11.35
N ILE A 929 -11.39 -13.20 11.52
CA ILE A 929 -10.20 -13.01 10.68
C ILE A 929 -10.46 -13.53 9.26
N VAL A 930 -11.12 -14.69 9.11
CA VAL A 930 -11.55 -15.22 7.81
C VAL A 930 -12.49 -14.26 7.09
N GLN A 931 -13.53 -13.75 7.78
CA GLN A 931 -14.45 -12.76 7.20
C GLN A 931 -13.72 -11.47 6.76
N ALA A 932 -12.72 -11.03 7.53
CA ALA A 932 -11.86 -9.91 7.14
C ALA A 932 -11.02 -10.25 5.90
N THR A 933 -10.45 -11.45 5.80
CA THR A 933 -9.71 -11.92 4.62
C THR A 933 -10.59 -11.93 3.37
N GLU A 934 -11.81 -12.44 3.47
CA GLU A 934 -12.80 -12.45 2.38
C GLU A 934 -13.18 -11.02 1.94
N ALA A 935 -13.23 -10.07 2.89
CA ALA A 935 -13.39 -8.64 2.62
C ALA A 935 -12.11 -7.95 2.06
N GLY A 936 -11.02 -8.70 1.84
CA GLY A 936 -9.79 -8.23 1.22
C GLY A 936 -8.71 -7.69 2.18
N VAL A 937 -8.84 -7.92 3.49
CA VAL A 937 -7.83 -7.57 4.50
C VAL A 937 -6.63 -8.52 4.39
N LEU A 938 -5.41 -7.99 4.49
CA LEU A 938 -4.20 -8.81 4.55
C LEU A 938 -4.09 -9.49 5.92
N THR A 939 -4.08 -10.82 5.97
CA THR A 939 -4.18 -11.60 7.22
C THR A 939 -3.07 -12.66 7.30
N ILE A 940 -2.19 -12.51 8.30
CA ILE A 940 -0.97 -13.32 8.43
C ILE A 940 -0.94 -13.98 9.81
N VAL A 941 -0.96 -15.31 9.82
CA VAL A 941 -0.97 -16.15 11.03
C VAL A 941 0.44 -16.67 11.33
N CYS A 942 0.92 -16.46 12.55
CA CYS A 942 2.29 -16.76 12.98
C CYS A 942 2.32 -17.57 14.28
N GLY A 943 3.34 -18.40 14.46
CA GLY A 943 3.53 -19.25 15.64
C GLY A 943 2.80 -20.59 15.56
N GLY A 944 3.34 -21.60 16.26
CA GLY A 944 2.89 -23.00 16.14
C GLY A 944 1.44 -23.21 16.57
N ASP A 945 1.05 -22.63 17.71
CA ASP A 945 -0.27 -22.80 18.31
C ASP A 945 -1.36 -22.17 17.41
N THR A 946 -1.10 -20.97 16.87
CA THR A 946 -2.01 -20.28 15.94
C THR A 946 -2.16 -21.04 14.60
N ALA A 947 -1.07 -21.62 14.08
CA ALA A 947 -1.13 -22.48 12.89
C ALA A 947 -1.87 -23.81 13.17
N THR A 948 -1.74 -24.34 14.39
CA THR A 948 -2.47 -25.53 14.85
C THR A 948 -3.96 -25.23 15.02
N CYS A 949 -4.31 -24.02 15.48
CA CYS A 949 -5.66 -23.49 15.50
C CYS A 949 -6.29 -23.40 14.09
N CYS A 950 -5.58 -22.86 13.08
CA CYS A 950 -6.04 -22.93 11.69
C CYS A 950 -6.39 -24.37 11.27
N LYS A 951 -5.52 -25.34 11.62
CA LYS A 951 -5.71 -26.75 11.28
C LYS A 951 -6.86 -27.44 12.04
N LYS A 952 -7.13 -27.07 13.31
CA LYS A 952 -8.30 -27.57 14.05
C LYS A 952 -9.60 -27.11 13.38
N PHE A 953 -9.65 -25.86 12.90
CA PHE A 953 -10.86 -25.26 12.31
C PHE A 953 -10.94 -25.32 10.77
N LYS A 954 -9.89 -25.84 10.09
CA LYS A 954 -9.77 -25.96 8.63
C LYS A 954 -9.91 -24.60 7.94
N THR A 955 -8.95 -23.72 8.21
CA THR A 955 -8.91 -22.33 7.72
C THR A 955 -7.57 -21.92 7.11
N GLU A 956 -6.63 -22.85 6.93
CA GLU A 956 -5.31 -22.58 6.33
C GLU A 956 -5.40 -21.99 4.92
N ASP A 957 -6.47 -22.30 4.18
CA ASP A 957 -6.80 -21.80 2.83
C ASP A 957 -7.66 -20.52 2.83
N LYS A 958 -8.11 -20.06 4.00
CA LYS A 958 -9.06 -18.94 4.17
C LYS A 958 -8.43 -17.68 4.77
N VAL A 959 -7.17 -17.75 5.19
CA VAL A 959 -6.34 -16.60 5.60
C VAL A 959 -5.31 -16.29 4.51
N SER A 960 -4.77 -15.06 4.45
CA SER A 960 -3.85 -14.69 3.35
C SER A 960 -2.53 -15.47 3.40
N HIS A 961 -2.04 -15.80 4.61
CA HIS A 961 -0.85 -16.62 4.81
C HIS A 961 -0.82 -17.25 6.21
N VAL A 962 -0.41 -18.52 6.29
CA VAL A 962 -0.01 -19.18 7.54
C VAL A 962 1.51 -19.40 7.47
N SER A 963 2.25 -18.72 8.34
CA SER A 963 3.71 -18.77 8.34
C SER A 963 4.23 -20.08 8.91
N THR A 964 5.05 -20.77 8.12
CA THR A 964 5.72 -22.03 8.47
C THR A 964 6.96 -21.82 9.36
N GLY A 965 7.41 -20.56 9.47
CA GLY A 965 8.68 -20.17 10.09
C GLY A 965 8.79 -20.39 11.60
N GLY A 966 7.68 -20.42 12.33
CA GLY A 966 7.65 -20.59 13.78
C GLY A 966 8.53 -19.56 14.50
N GLY A 967 9.70 -19.98 14.97
CA GLY A 967 10.70 -19.11 15.59
C GLY A 967 11.26 -18.04 14.66
N ALA A 968 11.43 -18.31 13.37
CA ALA A 968 11.88 -17.31 12.40
C ALA A 968 10.82 -16.20 12.17
N SER A 969 9.54 -16.57 12.21
CA SER A 969 8.42 -15.63 12.18
C SER A 969 8.41 -14.71 13.41
N LEU A 970 8.72 -15.26 14.59
CA LEU A 970 8.79 -14.51 15.85
C LEU A 970 9.99 -13.55 15.87
N GLU A 971 11.20 -14.05 15.67
CA GLU A 971 12.44 -13.27 15.64
C GLU A 971 12.34 -12.06 14.68
N LEU A 972 11.72 -12.26 13.51
CA LEU A 972 11.50 -11.18 12.55
C LEU A 972 10.45 -10.15 13.01
N LEU A 973 9.37 -10.58 13.66
CA LEU A 973 8.38 -9.67 14.27
C LEU A 973 8.90 -8.98 15.54
N GLU A 974 9.92 -9.53 16.20
CA GLU A 974 10.69 -8.91 17.28
C GLU A 974 11.71 -7.87 16.76
N GLY A 975 11.98 -7.86 15.45
CA GLY A 975 12.92 -6.94 14.79
C GLY A 975 14.36 -7.46 14.70
N ASN A 976 14.59 -8.75 14.99
CA ASN A 976 15.91 -9.38 14.93
C ASN A 976 16.26 -9.78 13.48
N THR A 977 17.54 -9.64 13.11
CA THR A 977 18.02 -10.04 11.78
C THR A 977 18.18 -11.56 11.71
N LEU A 978 17.36 -12.22 10.87
CA LEU A 978 17.47 -13.66 10.61
C LEU A 978 18.82 -14.00 9.92
N PRO A 979 19.73 -14.77 10.54
CA PRO A 979 21.04 -15.08 9.96
C PRO A 979 20.99 -15.75 8.57
N GLY A 980 20.01 -16.63 8.36
CA GLY A 980 19.78 -17.31 7.08
C GLY A 980 19.16 -16.44 5.98
N VAL A 981 18.66 -15.25 6.33
CA VAL A 981 18.31 -14.18 5.36
C VAL A 981 19.54 -13.32 5.09
N ALA A 982 20.27 -12.93 6.16
CA ALA A 982 21.48 -12.12 6.04
C ALA A 982 22.58 -12.78 5.17
N ALA A 983 22.66 -14.11 5.19
CA ALA A 983 23.59 -14.89 4.36
C ALA A 983 23.25 -14.89 2.84
N LEU A 984 22.03 -14.50 2.46
CA LEU A 984 21.61 -14.42 1.05
C LEU A 984 22.03 -13.11 0.40
N ASP A 985 22.30 -13.20 -0.90
CA ASP A 985 22.72 -12.07 -1.74
C ASP A 985 21.58 -11.05 -1.90
N PRO A 986 21.88 -9.75 -2.03
CA PRO A 986 20.87 -8.72 -2.23
C PRO A 986 20.21 -8.84 -3.61
N ASN A 987 18.94 -8.42 -3.71
CA ASN A 987 18.25 -8.31 -4.99
C ASN A 987 19.01 -7.36 -5.97
N PRO A 988 19.39 -7.80 -7.18
CA PRO A 988 20.14 -6.99 -8.15
C PRO A 988 19.33 -5.84 -8.76
N ASP A 989 18.00 -5.91 -8.73
CA ASP A 989 17.10 -4.85 -9.23
C ASP A 989 17.07 -3.63 -8.28
N VAL A 990 17.64 -3.75 -7.08
CA VAL A 990 17.82 -2.66 -6.10
C VAL A 990 19.25 -2.13 -6.13
N GLN A 991 19.59 -1.50 -7.26
CA GLN A 991 20.85 -0.76 -7.48
C GLN A 991 20.73 0.75 -7.18
N VAL A 992 21.90 1.37 -7.02
CA VAL A 992 22.16 2.59 -6.23
C VAL A 992 22.03 3.88 -7.04
#